data_AF-A0A7X0SNB3-F1
#
_entry.id   AF-A0A7X0SNB3-F1
#
_cell.length_a   1.000
_cell.length_b   1.000
_cell.length_c   1.000
_cell.angle_alpha   90.00
_cell.angle_beta   90.00
_cell.angle_gamma   90.00
#
_symmetry.space_group_name_H-M   'P 1'
#
loop_
_entity.id
_entity.type
_entity.pdbx_description
1 polymer ?
#
loop_
_entity_poly.entity_id
_entity_poly.type
_entity_poly.pdbx_seq_one_letter_code
_entity_poly.pdbx_strand_id
1 'polypeptide(L)'
;MLRRGLVQLMAFLLVALPALGVPANDSHAESSRIAVIKEMSGDVKVQKAGGSKAFRAFAKLSLKQGDILTTGKDGEATLVFSNGSSSDDSMTVSGNTTLTFSKLSGKSGSVTKVSMLKGTVWSDVKSIKTKDDEFQLETPTAVMGVRGTDFFTTVSPLTGGTNLFVFAGVVHTDSSLAAGSLPSSGTPSQGYLVYPTQQIYLPGQSSPESPIVTFIDPADIVGQASPEVIKAILMSKEKIDEENRSLIDQMNQDQSITGIVGIDPDLYIQNLNSMIGAMLQGAVAGGDMTRAQLDLLLNQIFQQTGKKVDVSDTNYRLTDDQKLSLEELQKRKLADQQASLEKKKQQEGAPFSLIEQLRREREQQEAANQALLEKLRLQAESRLLDQLSDAQKAAYEAAKKLNEGTSGPVISQPTTPSLSANSLLGSLELTGAVLSPAFDASKTAYMTSVANNVTQLALKLSVQDNKASVTVNGTAPTGGSVSVPLNVGSNTISIVVTAENGSKMTYTITATRAEAPPSGNTGLTSLQLVEVGGRATYDATSDGSDWSVRVPASWQYASLKFVPADASSKLVLNGREYAASDLVPLSLATETVSFQIKASDGTSAGYELHIAREASSIATVTSGAYTVSETGSVSETISNVPYGTAKIDFLAALMKGDPNQTWDETGLSDPIANGDILKVTAEDGGTIKQYAISLKVEVPLGINHWTTTLDGTETSWSYDGEESGTNGEIPSKTHYYSLYLTAIPTSLQVGFDFADNAAGAMLYKEYDENPIANFSQSPDPVSLEVYEGNNTFSLNYQVEDDQGEATEIKLILNVYVGVPAFDGFNVLSENDWEHNYQSPSLTVNPTGPHSFSAFTGSYLNPDNNRLVMRGGMMESGMEVLVNGAEASSDGVYYMELNEAWNTITVRLYNGPDWTEANRHGTAAEYTLDVYNGDQFPEDTMGLESLNGTDSYGEPREFGKDGPEWFGWLPSGAEFVDLAPIARSGGSVEGALIPIPGTDDWQWAKKTGDRYRIPLNTNEVYIVTEQDGHLWSESVSISWGSL
;
A
#
# COMPACT_ATOMS: atom_id res chain seq x y z
N MET A 1 -12.32 42.22 34.27
CA MET A 1 -13.60 41.89 34.94
C MET A 1 -14.59 41.09 34.08
N LEU A 2 -14.49 41.07 32.73
CA LEU A 2 -15.38 40.27 31.88
C LEU A 2 -15.16 38.73 31.90
N ARG A 3 -13.95 38.23 32.23
CA ARG A 3 -13.69 36.78 32.29
C ARG A 3 -14.30 36.06 33.50
N ARG A 4 -14.52 36.76 34.63
CA ARG A 4 -15.17 36.17 35.81
C ARG A 4 -16.70 36.05 35.65
N GLY A 5 -17.32 36.96 34.90
CA GLY A 5 -18.76 36.89 34.63
C GLY A 5 -19.15 35.73 33.70
N LEU A 6 -18.30 35.38 32.74
CA LEU A 6 -18.57 34.28 31.80
C LEU A 6 -18.54 32.90 32.47
N VAL A 7 -17.59 32.71 33.40
CA VAL A 7 -17.45 31.45 34.16
C VAL A 7 -18.61 31.27 35.15
N GLN A 8 -19.08 32.35 35.78
CA GLN A 8 -20.27 32.29 36.63
C GLN A 8 -21.56 32.06 35.83
N LEU A 9 -21.66 32.58 34.60
CA LEU A 9 -22.81 32.31 33.72
C LEU A 9 -22.84 30.85 33.25
N MET A 10 -21.69 30.25 32.90
CA MET A 10 -21.60 28.83 32.53
C MET A 10 -21.87 27.91 33.72
N ALA A 11 -21.38 28.24 34.91
CA ALA A 11 -21.68 27.48 36.13
C ALA A 11 -23.18 27.53 36.48
N PHE A 12 -23.84 28.67 36.27
CA PHE A 12 -25.29 28.79 36.48
C PHE A 12 -26.10 28.00 35.45
N LEU A 13 -25.63 27.92 34.19
CA LEU A 13 -26.28 27.14 33.12
C LEU A 13 -26.14 25.62 33.34
N LEU A 14 -24.98 25.15 33.83
CA LEU A 14 -24.75 23.72 34.13
C LEU A 14 -25.59 23.22 35.31
N VAL A 15 -25.91 24.09 36.28
CA VAL A 15 -26.74 23.72 37.45
C VAL A 15 -28.23 23.90 37.16
N ALA A 16 -28.63 24.82 36.27
CA ALA A 16 -30.04 25.07 35.95
C ALA A 16 -30.66 24.05 34.98
N LEU A 17 -29.87 23.41 34.12
CA LEU A 17 -30.36 22.45 33.12
C LEU A 17 -30.97 21.15 33.71
N PRO A 18 -30.42 20.52 34.77
CA PRO A 18 -31.05 19.33 35.37
C PRO A 18 -32.30 19.64 36.21
N ALA A 19 -32.54 20.90 36.61
CA ALA A 19 -33.72 21.31 37.37
C ALA A 19 -34.99 21.51 36.51
N LEU A 20 -34.88 21.45 35.18
CA LEU A 20 -35.99 21.68 34.24
C LEU A 20 -36.75 20.42 33.81
N GLY A 21 -36.41 19.23 34.33
CA GLY A 21 -37.24 18.03 34.18
C GLY A 21 -37.62 17.70 32.73
N VAL A 22 -36.67 17.77 31.80
CA VAL A 22 -36.88 17.29 30.43
C VAL A 22 -36.70 15.77 30.45
N PRO A 23 -37.69 14.96 30.04
CA PRO A 23 -37.53 13.52 29.99
C PRO A 23 -36.39 13.15 29.03
N ALA A 24 -35.48 12.31 29.51
CA ALA A 24 -34.49 11.67 28.66
C ALA A 24 -35.23 10.74 27.69
N ASN A 25 -35.30 11.14 26.42
CA ASN A 25 -35.57 10.19 25.37
C ASN A 25 -34.31 9.34 25.19
N ASP A 26 -34.46 8.01 25.22
CA ASP A 26 -33.42 7.06 24.86
C ASP A 26 -32.78 7.47 23.52
N SER A 27 -31.54 7.93 23.57
CA SER A 27 -30.75 8.14 22.37
C SER A 27 -30.20 6.79 21.93
N HIS A 28 -30.92 6.12 21.03
CA HIS A 28 -30.32 5.07 20.21
C HIS A 28 -29.08 5.66 19.51
N ALA A 29 -27.91 5.03 19.67
CA ALA A 29 -26.71 5.42 18.94
C ALA A 29 -26.97 5.32 17.42
N GLU A 30 -26.91 6.44 16.72
CA GLU A 30 -26.98 6.49 15.25
C GLU A 30 -25.83 5.63 14.68
N SER A 31 -26.14 4.65 13.83
CA SER A 31 -25.12 3.90 13.08
C SER A 31 -24.41 4.86 12.12
N SER A 32 -23.14 5.20 12.39
CA SER A 32 -22.38 6.11 11.54
C SER A 32 -21.86 5.36 10.32
N ARG A 33 -22.51 5.54 9.16
CA ARG A 33 -21.98 5.02 7.89
C ARG A 33 -20.70 5.79 7.55
N ILE A 34 -19.71 5.08 7.01
CA ILE A 34 -18.45 5.68 6.54
C ILE A 34 -18.19 5.27 5.10
N ALA A 35 -17.49 6.12 4.35
CA ALA A 35 -16.92 5.75 3.06
C ALA A 35 -15.47 5.33 3.28
N VAL A 36 -15.02 4.26 2.65
CA VAL A 36 -13.66 3.74 2.77
C VAL A 36 -13.04 3.66 1.38
N ILE A 37 -11.82 4.17 1.23
CA ILE A 37 -11.05 4.00 0.00
C ILE A 37 -10.62 2.53 -0.10
N LYS A 38 -11.24 1.75 -0.97
CA LYS A 38 -10.91 0.33 -1.15
C LYS A 38 -9.59 0.15 -1.90
N GLU A 39 -9.46 0.84 -3.02
CA GLU A 39 -8.25 0.85 -3.85
C GLU A 39 -8.08 2.26 -4.43
N MET A 40 -6.84 2.67 -4.71
CA MET A 40 -6.54 3.95 -5.35
C MET A 40 -5.23 3.91 -6.11
N SER A 41 -5.12 4.77 -7.11
CA SER A 41 -3.95 4.91 -7.96
C SER A 41 -3.73 6.40 -8.30
N GLY A 42 -2.49 6.82 -8.56
CA GLY A 42 -2.16 8.21 -8.87
C GLY A 42 -2.27 9.21 -7.70
N ASP A 43 -2.56 10.48 -8.04
CA ASP A 43 -2.69 11.59 -7.07
C ASP A 43 -4.12 11.68 -6.53
N VAL A 44 -4.35 11.16 -5.33
CA VAL A 44 -5.61 11.27 -4.60
C VAL A 44 -5.35 11.95 -3.26
N LYS A 45 -6.12 12.99 -2.97
CA LYS A 45 -5.98 13.81 -1.76
C LYS A 45 -7.30 13.88 -1.01
N VAL A 46 -7.20 13.94 0.32
CA VAL A 46 -8.34 14.10 1.22
C VAL A 46 -8.11 15.32 2.10
N GLN A 47 -9.15 16.13 2.25
CA GLN A 47 -9.23 17.21 3.23
C GLN A 47 -10.31 16.84 4.24
N LYS A 48 -9.95 16.81 5.53
CA LYS A 48 -10.92 16.51 6.59
C LYS A 48 -11.90 17.66 6.81
N ALA A 49 -13.13 17.34 7.20
CA ALA A 49 -14.15 18.32 7.55
C ALA A 49 -13.62 19.41 8.50
N GLY A 50 -13.81 20.69 8.14
CA GLY A 50 -13.35 21.84 8.93
C GLY A 50 -11.84 22.13 8.88
N GLY A 51 -11.03 21.25 8.29
CA GLY A 51 -9.60 21.47 8.05
C GLY A 51 -9.34 22.29 6.79
N SER A 52 -8.20 22.97 6.72
CA SER A 52 -7.76 23.75 5.55
C SER A 52 -6.65 23.10 4.72
N LYS A 53 -6.05 22.00 5.21
CA LYS A 53 -4.97 21.27 4.55
C LYS A 53 -5.46 19.93 4.02
N ALA A 54 -5.18 19.66 2.75
CA ALA A 54 -5.34 18.35 2.15
C ALA A 54 -4.06 17.52 2.33
N PHE A 55 -4.20 16.20 2.49
CA PHE A 55 -3.10 15.24 2.54
C PHE A 55 -3.32 14.10 1.55
N ARG A 56 -2.27 13.37 1.20
CA ARG A 56 -2.37 12.24 0.27
C ARG A 56 -3.18 11.10 0.89
N ALA A 57 -4.16 10.60 0.16
CA ALA A 57 -4.97 9.47 0.57
C ALA A 57 -4.19 8.14 0.49
N PHE A 58 -4.68 7.11 1.16
CA PHE A 58 -4.18 5.74 1.11
C PHE A 58 -5.35 4.74 1.19
N ALA A 59 -5.13 3.49 0.77
CA ALA A 59 -6.16 2.44 0.84
C ALA A 59 -6.56 2.19 2.31
N LYS A 60 -7.82 1.80 2.53
CA LYS A 60 -8.50 1.67 3.83
C LYS A 60 -8.72 2.97 4.60
N LEU A 61 -8.33 4.13 4.06
CA LEU A 61 -8.64 5.42 4.68
C LEU A 61 -10.16 5.63 4.75
N SER A 62 -10.66 5.91 5.95
CA SER A 62 -12.06 6.22 6.22
C SER A 62 -12.36 7.70 6.03
N LEU A 63 -13.43 7.99 5.30
CA LEU A 63 -13.96 9.30 4.97
C LEU A 63 -15.29 9.47 5.69
N LYS A 64 -15.43 10.59 6.41
CA LYS A 64 -16.59 10.93 7.22
C LYS A 64 -17.38 12.06 6.56
N GLN A 65 -18.55 12.35 7.12
CA GLN A 65 -19.35 13.50 6.71
C GLN A 65 -18.51 14.79 6.75
N GLY A 66 -18.57 15.58 5.68
CA GLY A 66 -17.85 16.83 5.49
C GLY A 66 -16.43 16.69 4.92
N ASP A 67 -15.92 15.48 4.76
CA ASP A 67 -14.63 15.26 4.10
C ASP A 67 -14.73 15.58 2.60
N ILE A 68 -13.62 16.04 2.01
CA ILE A 68 -13.50 16.33 0.59
C ILE A 68 -12.41 15.42 0.00
N LEU A 69 -12.76 14.67 -1.05
CA LEU A 69 -11.82 13.87 -1.83
C LEU A 69 -11.56 14.56 -3.18
N THR A 70 -10.30 14.71 -3.55
CA THR A 70 -9.88 15.32 -4.82
C THR A 70 -8.89 14.41 -5.53
N THR A 71 -9.12 14.14 -6.81
CA THR A 71 -8.18 13.42 -7.67
C THR A 71 -7.49 14.36 -8.66
N GLY A 72 -6.20 14.15 -8.87
CA GLY A 72 -5.42 14.76 -9.96
C GLY A 72 -5.73 14.14 -11.32
N LYS A 73 -5.00 14.52 -12.37
CA LYS A 73 -5.26 14.03 -13.74
C LYS A 73 -5.21 12.50 -13.87
N ASP A 74 -4.25 11.88 -13.20
CA ASP A 74 -4.03 10.42 -13.22
C ASP A 74 -4.50 9.75 -11.92
N GLY A 75 -5.26 10.47 -11.09
CA GLY A 75 -5.73 10.01 -9.79
C GLY A 75 -7.06 9.28 -9.89
N GLU A 76 -7.14 8.07 -9.34
CA GLU A 76 -8.32 7.22 -9.39
C GLU A 76 -8.55 6.55 -8.04
N ALA A 77 -9.81 6.34 -7.65
CA ALA A 77 -10.14 5.66 -6.40
C ALA A 77 -11.48 4.91 -6.47
N THR A 78 -11.53 3.72 -5.86
CA THR A 78 -12.79 3.01 -5.60
C THR A 78 -13.15 3.17 -4.13
N LEU A 79 -14.36 3.65 -3.88
CA LEU A 79 -14.94 3.88 -2.57
C LEU A 79 -15.98 2.81 -2.27
N VAL A 80 -16.00 2.32 -1.04
CA VAL A 80 -17.05 1.45 -0.53
C VAL A 80 -17.68 2.11 0.68
N PHE A 81 -19.00 2.19 0.69
CA PHE A 81 -19.76 2.72 1.82
C PHE A 81 -20.22 1.56 2.70
N SER A 82 -19.87 1.58 3.99
CA SER A 82 -20.10 0.48 4.94
C SER A 82 -20.69 0.96 6.27
N ASN A 83 -21.50 0.11 6.88
CA ASN A 83 -22.04 0.25 8.24
C ASN A 83 -21.53 -0.83 9.23
N GLY A 84 -20.47 -1.56 8.88
CA GLY A 84 -19.82 -2.55 9.75
C GLY A 84 -20.33 -4.00 9.60
N SER A 85 -21.50 -4.26 9.01
CA SER A 85 -22.03 -5.64 8.90
C SER A 85 -22.64 -6.03 7.55
N SER A 86 -22.80 -5.13 6.58
CA SER A 86 -23.16 -5.52 5.21
C SER A 86 -22.52 -4.62 4.14
N SER A 87 -22.30 -5.18 2.94
CA SER A 87 -21.80 -4.45 1.78
C SER A 87 -22.92 -3.57 1.21
N ASP A 88 -22.78 -2.24 1.24
CA ASP A 88 -23.92 -1.34 1.06
C ASP A 88 -23.91 -0.52 -0.25
N ASP A 89 -22.88 0.26 -0.63
CA ASP A 89 -22.82 0.94 -1.96
C ASP A 89 -21.35 1.07 -2.40
N SER A 90 -21.08 1.22 -3.70
CA SER A 90 -19.72 1.50 -4.20
C SER A 90 -19.68 2.64 -5.23
N MET A 91 -18.55 3.34 -5.28
CA MET A 91 -18.35 4.48 -6.17
C MET A 91 -16.91 4.51 -6.67
N THR A 92 -16.69 4.48 -7.98
CA THR A 92 -15.36 4.58 -8.59
C THR A 92 -15.21 5.95 -9.24
N VAL A 93 -14.14 6.65 -8.90
CA VAL A 93 -13.87 8.03 -9.35
C VAL A 93 -12.65 8.06 -10.27
N SER A 94 -12.73 8.81 -11.36
CA SER A 94 -11.58 9.01 -12.28
C SER A 94 -10.81 10.29 -11.95
N GLY A 95 -9.80 10.61 -12.76
CA GLY A 95 -9.00 11.82 -12.65
C GLY A 95 -9.80 13.12 -12.75
N ASN A 96 -9.25 14.17 -12.14
CA ASN A 96 -9.84 15.52 -12.06
C ASN A 96 -11.21 15.60 -11.36
N THR A 97 -11.48 14.68 -10.44
CA THR A 97 -12.73 14.59 -9.70
C THR A 97 -12.64 15.27 -8.34
N THR A 98 -13.72 15.92 -7.92
CA THR A 98 -13.84 16.49 -6.57
C THR A 98 -15.18 16.13 -5.96
N LEU A 99 -15.14 15.36 -4.88
CA LEU A 99 -16.30 14.89 -4.12
C LEU A 99 -16.30 15.47 -2.71
N THR A 100 -17.49 15.79 -2.21
CA THR A 100 -17.74 16.13 -0.81
C THR A 100 -18.74 15.15 -0.24
N PHE A 101 -18.44 14.55 0.91
CA PHE A 101 -19.34 13.60 1.58
C PHE A 101 -20.33 14.35 2.46
N SER A 102 -21.38 14.88 1.85
CA SER A 102 -22.32 15.82 2.48
C SER A 102 -23.12 15.20 3.63
N LYS A 103 -23.46 13.91 3.56
CA LYS A 103 -24.12 13.19 4.66
C LYS A 103 -23.86 11.69 4.58
N LEU A 104 -23.44 11.08 5.68
CA LEU A 104 -23.19 9.64 5.79
C LEU A 104 -23.83 9.05 7.08
N SER A 105 -24.92 9.64 7.57
CA SER A 105 -25.62 9.14 8.76
C SER A 105 -27.13 9.27 8.62
N GLY A 106 -27.87 8.34 9.23
CA GLY A 106 -29.34 8.30 9.24
C GLY A 106 -29.87 7.75 10.57
N LYS A 107 -31.09 8.15 10.95
CA LYS A 107 -31.70 7.77 12.24
C LYS A 107 -32.11 6.29 12.32
N SER A 108 -32.42 5.65 11.19
CA SER A 108 -32.93 4.27 11.11
C SER A 108 -32.59 3.53 9.80
N GLY A 109 -31.80 4.13 8.90
CA GLY A 109 -31.48 3.59 7.58
C GLY A 109 -30.17 4.12 7.01
N SER A 110 -29.70 3.51 5.92
CA SER A 110 -28.44 3.83 5.27
C SER A 110 -28.56 5.08 4.39
N VAL A 111 -28.05 6.22 4.85
CA VAL A 111 -28.07 7.49 4.10
C VAL A 111 -26.69 7.81 3.55
N THR A 112 -26.59 7.98 2.23
CA THR A 112 -25.39 8.43 1.51
C THR A 112 -25.75 9.62 0.63
N LYS A 113 -25.21 10.80 0.96
CA LYS A 113 -25.30 12.01 0.12
C LYS A 113 -23.91 12.47 -0.24
N VAL A 114 -23.60 12.48 -1.52
CA VAL A 114 -22.29 12.89 -2.07
C VAL A 114 -22.51 14.04 -3.04
N SER A 115 -21.75 15.12 -2.90
CA SER A 115 -21.79 16.24 -3.83
C SER A 115 -20.52 16.22 -4.69
N MET A 116 -20.69 16.28 -6.01
CA MET A 116 -19.64 16.22 -7.01
C MET A 116 -19.53 17.56 -7.72
N LEU A 117 -18.40 18.24 -7.54
CA LEU A 117 -18.19 19.57 -8.13
C LEU A 117 -17.75 19.50 -9.60
N LYS A 118 -16.92 18.52 -9.93
CA LYS A 118 -16.36 18.26 -11.27
C LYS A 118 -15.83 16.83 -11.35
N GLY A 119 -15.62 16.34 -12.57
CA GLY A 119 -14.92 15.08 -12.86
C GLY A 119 -15.84 13.99 -13.36
N THR A 120 -15.53 12.74 -13.01
CA THR A 120 -16.23 11.55 -13.50
C THR A 120 -16.39 10.51 -12.40
N VAL A 121 -17.58 9.92 -12.31
CA VAL A 121 -17.93 8.92 -11.30
C VAL A 121 -18.78 7.80 -11.89
N TRP A 122 -18.40 6.55 -11.60
CA TRP A 122 -19.27 5.38 -11.67
C TRP A 122 -19.86 5.10 -10.29
N SER A 123 -21.18 4.90 -10.21
CA SER A 123 -21.87 4.56 -8.97
C SER A 123 -22.62 3.24 -9.13
N ASP A 124 -22.32 2.30 -8.25
CA ASP A 124 -23.02 1.03 -8.07
C ASP A 124 -23.76 1.10 -6.73
N VAL A 125 -25.05 1.43 -6.83
CA VAL A 125 -25.94 1.62 -5.68
C VAL A 125 -26.76 0.36 -5.50
N LYS A 126 -26.76 -0.22 -4.30
CA LYS A 126 -27.55 -1.41 -4.03
C LYS A 126 -29.02 -1.07 -3.82
N SER A 127 -29.84 -2.10 -3.99
CA SER A 127 -31.27 -2.01 -3.70
C SER A 127 -31.53 -1.66 -2.23
N ILE A 128 -32.48 -0.76 -2.02
CA ILE A 128 -32.93 -0.29 -0.71
C ILE A 128 -33.48 -1.46 0.13
N LYS A 129 -32.96 -1.64 1.35
CA LYS A 129 -33.39 -2.65 2.33
C LYS A 129 -34.52 -2.12 3.21
N THR A 130 -34.49 -0.83 3.56
CA THR A 130 -35.49 -0.18 4.42
C THR A 130 -36.03 1.10 3.78
N LYS A 131 -37.26 1.50 4.12
CA LYS A 131 -37.85 2.76 3.60
C LYS A 131 -37.05 4.04 3.93
N ASP A 132 -36.10 3.94 4.86
CA ASP A 132 -35.26 5.05 5.33
C ASP A 132 -33.87 5.07 4.68
N ASP A 133 -33.56 4.11 3.78
CA ASP A 133 -32.32 4.14 3.00
C ASP A 133 -32.43 5.18 1.89
N GLU A 134 -31.37 5.97 1.70
CA GLU A 134 -31.34 7.07 0.74
C GLU A 134 -29.94 7.17 0.12
N PHE A 135 -29.87 7.14 -1.21
CA PHE A 135 -28.65 7.48 -1.95
C PHE A 135 -28.92 8.70 -2.83
N GLN A 136 -28.06 9.71 -2.71
CA GLN A 136 -28.17 10.96 -3.46
C GLN A 136 -26.81 11.41 -3.98
N LEU A 137 -26.73 11.65 -5.29
CA LEU A 137 -25.59 12.33 -5.93
C LEU A 137 -26.02 13.74 -6.31
N GLU A 138 -25.31 14.73 -5.79
CA GLU A 138 -25.55 16.15 -6.09
C GLU A 138 -24.47 16.68 -7.03
N THR A 139 -24.87 17.49 -8.00
CA THR A 139 -23.99 18.17 -8.95
C THR A 139 -24.35 19.67 -8.96
N PRO A 140 -23.54 20.55 -9.58
CA PRO A 140 -23.87 21.97 -9.66
C PRO A 140 -25.20 22.27 -10.35
N THR A 141 -25.68 21.33 -11.17
CA THR A 141 -26.89 21.49 -11.99
C THR A 141 -28.06 20.64 -11.51
N ALA A 142 -27.84 19.64 -10.67
CA ALA A 142 -28.85 18.62 -10.41
C ALA A 142 -28.72 17.91 -9.07
N VAL A 143 -29.86 17.46 -8.55
CA VAL A 143 -29.96 16.50 -7.46
C VAL A 143 -30.49 15.18 -8.02
N MET A 144 -29.72 14.10 -7.87
CA MET A 144 -30.10 12.76 -8.33
C MET A 144 -30.46 11.88 -7.15
N GLY A 145 -31.74 11.51 -7.03
CA GLY A 145 -32.22 10.51 -6.08
C GLY A 145 -32.20 9.14 -6.74
N VAL A 146 -31.50 8.19 -6.12
CA VAL A 146 -31.20 6.90 -6.72
C VAL A 146 -31.64 5.76 -5.82
N ARG A 147 -32.22 4.71 -6.43
CA ARG A 147 -32.67 3.50 -5.73
C ARG A 147 -32.30 2.27 -6.54
N GLY A 148 -31.30 1.50 -6.10
CA GLY A 148 -30.85 0.27 -6.77
C GLY A 148 -30.52 0.52 -8.23
N THR A 149 -29.36 1.10 -8.49
CA THR A 149 -29.05 1.63 -9.83
C THR A 149 -27.55 1.63 -10.07
N ASP A 150 -27.17 1.23 -11.27
CA ASP A 150 -25.81 1.35 -11.79
C ASP A 150 -25.79 2.48 -12.82
N PHE A 151 -25.04 3.54 -12.54
CA PHE A 151 -25.04 4.73 -13.38
C PHE A 151 -23.67 5.44 -13.40
N PHE A 152 -23.42 6.12 -14.52
CA PHE A 152 -22.20 6.86 -14.81
C PHE A 152 -22.52 8.35 -14.90
N THR A 153 -21.75 9.20 -14.20
CA THR A 153 -21.99 10.65 -14.17
C THR A 153 -20.70 11.41 -14.46
N THR A 154 -20.80 12.42 -15.30
CA THR A 154 -19.70 13.36 -15.58
C THR A 154 -20.14 14.80 -15.35
N VAL A 155 -19.25 15.60 -14.78
CA VAL A 155 -19.47 17.04 -14.51
C VAL A 155 -18.34 17.84 -15.13
N SER A 156 -18.69 18.71 -16.08
CA SER A 156 -17.76 19.56 -16.79
C SER A 156 -17.10 20.57 -15.84
N PRO A 157 -15.75 20.61 -15.74
CA PRO A 157 -15.07 21.61 -14.93
C PRO A 157 -15.18 23.04 -15.50
N LEU A 158 -15.55 23.17 -16.78
CA LEU A 158 -15.70 24.46 -17.46
C LEU A 158 -17.11 25.03 -17.27
N THR A 159 -18.14 24.21 -17.48
CA THR A 159 -19.55 24.67 -17.49
C THR A 159 -20.31 24.34 -16.22
N GLY A 160 -19.84 23.36 -15.44
CA GLY A 160 -20.62 22.74 -14.36
C GLY A 160 -21.77 21.87 -14.88
N GLY A 161 -21.92 21.74 -16.21
CA GLY A 161 -22.93 20.90 -16.85
C GLY A 161 -22.71 19.42 -16.53
N THR A 162 -23.80 18.71 -16.31
CA THR A 162 -23.81 17.31 -15.88
C THR A 162 -24.33 16.42 -16.99
N ASN A 163 -23.62 15.33 -17.28
CA ASN A 163 -24.15 14.23 -18.09
C ASN A 163 -24.31 12.99 -17.22
N LEU A 164 -25.48 12.36 -17.28
CA LEU A 164 -25.82 11.16 -16.53
C LEU A 164 -26.21 10.06 -17.52
N PHE A 165 -25.68 8.85 -17.34
CA PHE A 165 -25.94 7.67 -18.16
C PHE A 165 -26.38 6.52 -17.23
N VAL A 166 -27.51 5.88 -17.54
CA VAL A 166 -28.09 4.82 -16.68
C VAL A 166 -27.94 3.45 -17.35
N PHE A 167 -27.39 2.49 -16.60
CA PHE A 167 -27.10 1.12 -17.09
C PHE A 167 -28.07 0.08 -16.54
N ALA A 168 -28.51 0.24 -15.30
CA ALA A 168 -29.56 -0.55 -14.65
C ALA A 168 -30.26 0.33 -13.60
N GLY A 169 -31.51 0.01 -13.26
CA GLY A 169 -32.34 0.81 -12.34
C GLY A 169 -32.93 2.08 -12.97
N VAL A 170 -33.42 3.01 -12.15
CA VAL A 170 -34.00 4.29 -12.63
C VAL A 170 -33.48 5.43 -11.77
N VAL A 171 -32.99 6.50 -12.41
CA VAL A 171 -32.58 7.73 -11.71
C VAL A 171 -33.67 8.78 -11.83
N HIS A 172 -34.08 9.34 -10.70
CA HIS A 172 -34.86 10.57 -10.67
C HIS A 172 -33.92 11.77 -10.48
N THR A 173 -33.96 12.73 -11.40
CA THR A 173 -33.10 13.91 -11.34
C THR A 173 -33.90 15.21 -11.40
N ASP A 174 -33.67 16.06 -10.42
CA ASP A 174 -34.25 17.41 -10.34
C ASP A 174 -33.22 18.44 -10.82
N SER A 175 -33.58 19.21 -11.86
CA SER A 175 -32.72 20.29 -12.35
C SER A 175 -32.81 21.54 -11.46
N SER A 176 -31.67 22.07 -11.03
CA SER A 176 -31.56 23.28 -10.22
C SER A 176 -31.74 24.60 -11.01
N LEU A 177 -31.82 24.54 -12.35
CA LEU A 177 -31.95 25.72 -13.23
C LEU A 177 -33.30 26.44 -13.14
N ALA A 178 -34.23 25.99 -12.30
CA ALA A 178 -35.49 26.69 -12.03
C ALA A 178 -35.34 27.91 -11.09
N ALA A 179 -34.14 28.24 -10.61
CA ALA A 179 -33.91 29.28 -9.59
C ALA A 179 -33.51 30.68 -10.15
N GLY A 180 -33.88 30.99 -11.39
CA GLY A 180 -33.61 32.31 -12.01
C GLY A 180 -34.83 33.23 -12.15
N SER A 181 -36.05 32.70 -11.99
CA SER A 181 -37.29 33.47 -11.95
C SER A 181 -37.92 33.29 -10.57
N LEU A 182 -38.25 34.39 -9.91
CA LEU A 182 -39.14 34.38 -8.73
C LEU A 182 -40.32 33.43 -9.01
N PRO A 183 -40.65 32.48 -8.12
CA PRO A 183 -41.75 31.56 -8.36
C PRO A 183 -43.05 32.36 -8.38
N SER A 184 -43.58 32.62 -9.58
CA SER A 184 -44.99 32.93 -9.73
C SER A 184 -45.74 31.63 -9.43
N SER A 185 -46.19 31.50 -8.18
CA SER A 185 -47.28 30.62 -7.74
C SER A 185 -47.46 29.32 -8.54
N GLY A 186 -46.79 28.24 -8.11
CA GLY A 186 -47.37 26.90 -8.21
C GLY A 186 -46.82 25.92 -9.26
N THR A 187 -45.75 26.21 -9.99
CA THR A 187 -45.16 25.21 -10.91
C THR A 187 -44.02 24.44 -10.22
N PRO A 188 -44.11 23.10 -10.04
CA PRO A 188 -43.07 22.29 -9.43
C PRO A 188 -41.78 22.25 -10.27
N SER A 189 -40.63 21.95 -9.65
CA SER A 189 -39.40 21.58 -10.37
C SER A 189 -39.72 20.46 -11.36
N GLN A 190 -39.26 20.58 -12.60
CA GLN A 190 -39.41 19.52 -13.59
C GLN A 190 -38.39 18.42 -13.25
N GLY A 191 -38.85 17.36 -12.59
CA GLY A 191 -38.10 16.14 -12.36
C GLY A 191 -38.08 15.27 -13.62
N TYR A 192 -36.92 14.68 -13.94
CA TYR A 192 -36.75 13.78 -15.07
C TYR A 192 -36.48 12.36 -14.57
N LEU A 193 -37.13 11.37 -15.19
CA LEU A 193 -36.81 9.96 -15.01
C LEU A 193 -35.88 9.52 -16.15
N VAL A 194 -34.76 8.91 -15.79
CA VAL A 194 -33.78 8.38 -16.74
C VAL A 194 -33.71 6.87 -16.56
N TYR A 195 -34.04 6.15 -17.63
CA TYR A 195 -34.12 4.69 -17.65
C TYR A 195 -32.84 4.07 -18.20
N PRO A 196 -32.63 2.75 -18.05
CA PRO A 196 -31.48 2.07 -18.63
C PRO A 196 -31.38 2.30 -20.14
N THR A 197 -30.16 2.39 -20.67
CA THR A 197 -29.83 2.81 -22.06
C THR A 197 -30.10 4.27 -22.39
N GLN A 198 -30.57 5.08 -21.43
CA GLN A 198 -30.76 6.52 -21.61
C GLN A 198 -29.66 7.32 -20.92
N GLN A 199 -29.45 8.53 -21.46
CA GLN A 199 -28.66 9.58 -20.86
C GLN A 199 -29.46 10.88 -20.77
N ILE A 200 -29.09 11.74 -19.84
CA ILE A 200 -29.57 13.11 -19.75
C ILE A 200 -28.40 14.07 -19.63
N TYR A 201 -28.47 15.15 -20.41
CA TYR A 201 -27.59 16.31 -20.24
C TYR A 201 -28.33 17.45 -19.57
N LEU A 202 -27.74 17.94 -18.48
CA LEU A 202 -28.20 19.06 -17.67
C LEU A 202 -27.18 20.19 -17.84
N PRO A 203 -27.48 21.20 -18.68
CA PRO A 203 -26.54 22.28 -18.99
C PRO A 203 -26.13 23.09 -17.74
N GLY A 204 -24.97 23.74 -17.80
CA GLY A 204 -24.49 24.62 -16.74
C GLY A 204 -25.39 25.84 -16.51
N GLN A 205 -25.24 26.51 -15.35
CA GLN A 205 -26.03 27.71 -14.99
C GLN A 205 -25.89 28.89 -15.96
N SER A 206 -24.82 28.92 -16.76
CA SER A 206 -24.61 29.92 -17.81
C SER A 206 -25.30 29.58 -19.13
N SER A 207 -25.79 28.36 -19.29
CA SER A 207 -26.34 27.89 -20.55
C SER A 207 -27.76 28.41 -20.79
N PRO A 208 -28.11 28.81 -22.02
CA PRO A 208 -29.50 29.04 -22.41
C PRO A 208 -30.23 27.74 -22.78
N GLU A 209 -29.53 26.61 -22.87
CA GLU A 209 -30.09 25.34 -23.33
C GLU A 209 -30.93 24.66 -22.24
N SER A 210 -32.02 24.01 -22.67
CA SER A 210 -32.83 23.16 -21.79
C SER A 210 -32.19 21.77 -21.62
N PRO A 211 -32.50 21.06 -20.52
CA PRO A 211 -32.24 19.63 -20.40
C PRO A 211 -32.73 18.81 -21.61
N ILE A 212 -32.01 17.74 -21.94
CA ILE A 212 -32.41 16.78 -22.97
C ILE A 212 -32.14 15.36 -22.49
N VAL A 213 -33.16 14.49 -22.57
CA VAL A 213 -33.06 13.04 -22.35
C VAL A 213 -32.98 12.37 -23.72
N THR A 214 -32.02 11.48 -23.90
CA THR A 214 -31.80 10.73 -25.14
C THR A 214 -31.20 9.36 -24.83
N PHE A 215 -30.84 8.59 -25.85
CA PHE A 215 -30.18 7.30 -25.73
C PHE A 215 -28.67 7.46 -25.56
N ILE A 216 -28.05 6.48 -24.93
CA ILE A 216 -26.60 6.42 -24.79
C ILE A 216 -25.97 6.17 -26.16
N ASP A 217 -24.98 6.99 -26.53
CA ASP A 217 -24.00 6.59 -27.53
C ASP A 217 -22.87 5.85 -26.80
N PRO A 218 -22.65 4.54 -27.04
CA PRO A 218 -21.58 3.81 -26.34
C PRO A 218 -20.20 4.45 -26.51
N ALA A 219 -19.95 5.18 -27.60
CA ALA A 219 -18.69 5.89 -27.82
C ALA A 219 -18.49 7.08 -26.85
N ASP A 220 -19.56 7.72 -26.40
CA ASP A 220 -19.48 8.89 -25.50
C ASP A 220 -18.93 8.54 -24.11
N ILE A 221 -19.13 7.30 -23.66
CA ILE A 221 -18.68 6.81 -22.35
C ILE A 221 -17.19 6.47 -22.39
N VAL A 222 -16.74 5.81 -23.47
CA VAL A 222 -15.36 5.32 -23.62
C VAL A 222 -14.36 6.46 -23.54
N GLY A 223 -14.62 7.60 -24.19
CA GLY A 223 -13.73 8.76 -24.17
C GLY A 223 -13.70 9.51 -22.82
N GLN A 224 -14.59 9.16 -21.88
CA GLN A 224 -14.75 9.84 -20.59
C GLN A 224 -14.47 8.94 -19.39
N ALA A 225 -14.47 7.62 -19.56
CA ALA A 225 -14.23 6.64 -18.52
C ALA A 225 -12.75 6.26 -18.44
N SER A 226 -12.20 6.24 -17.22
CA SER A 226 -10.86 5.70 -16.99
C SER A 226 -10.85 4.17 -17.02
N PRO A 227 -9.68 3.51 -17.17
CA PRO A 227 -9.59 2.05 -17.13
C PRO A 227 -10.21 1.43 -15.87
N GLU A 228 -10.06 2.06 -14.70
CA GLU A 228 -10.65 1.58 -13.44
C GLU A 228 -12.18 1.76 -13.44
N VAL A 229 -12.72 2.79 -14.09
CA VAL A 229 -14.18 2.90 -14.29
C VAL A 229 -14.68 1.80 -15.23
N ILE A 230 -13.98 1.53 -16.33
CA ILE A 230 -14.35 0.43 -17.24
C ILE A 230 -14.30 -0.90 -16.49
N LYS A 231 -13.27 -1.13 -15.67
CA LYS A 231 -13.19 -2.29 -14.77
C LYS A 231 -14.40 -2.37 -13.84
N ALA A 232 -14.79 -1.26 -13.20
CA ALA A 232 -15.92 -1.21 -12.30
C ALA A 232 -17.25 -1.52 -13.01
N ILE A 233 -17.48 -0.97 -14.21
CA ILE A 233 -18.65 -1.30 -15.04
C ILE A 233 -18.70 -2.80 -15.35
N LEU A 234 -17.55 -3.41 -15.68
CA LEU A 234 -17.48 -4.85 -15.97
C LEU A 234 -17.67 -5.72 -14.72
N MET A 235 -17.21 -5.26 -13.57
CA MET A 235 -17.51 -5.92 -12.29
C MET A 235 -19.01 -5.86 -11.95
N SER A 236 -19.70 -4.79 -12.32
CA SER A 236 -21.16 -4.65 -12.17
C SER A 236 -21.97 -5.40 -13.23
N LYS A 237 -21.37 -5.92 -14.31
CA LYS A 237 -22.09 -6.48 -15.47
C LYS A 237 -23.14 -7.53 -15.11
N GLU A 238 -22.79 -8.47 -14.24
CA GLU A 238 -23.72 -9.53 -13.84
C GLU A 238 -24.95 -8.97 -13.11
N LYS A 239 -24.74 -8.03 -12.19
CA LYS A 239 -25.80 -7.34 -11.46
C LYS A 239 -26.68 -6.54 -12.43
N ILE A 240 -26.06 -5.80 -13.35
CA ILE A 240 -26.74 -5.04 -14.40
C ILE A 240 -27.64 -5.96 -15.24
N ASP A 241 -27.14 -7.13 -15.65
CA ASP A 241 -27.91 -8.10 -16.42
C ASP A 241 -29.08 -8.69 -15.62
N GLU A 242 -28.91 -8.91 -14.31
CA GLU A 242 -29.98 -9.40 -13.43
C GLU A 242 -31.09 -8.35 -13.22
N GLU A 243 -30.71 -7.10 -12.95
CA GLU A 243 -31.65 -5.99 -12.80
C GLU A 243 -32.39 -5.68 -14.12
N ASN A 244 -31.67 -5.65 -15.25
CA ASN A 244 -32.28 -5.41 -16.55
C ASN A 244 -33.22 -6.55 -16.95
N ARG A 245 -32.89 -7.81 -16.64
CA ARG A 245 -33.81 -8.94 -16.86
C ARG A 245 -35.09 -8.80 -16.05
N SER A 246 -34.99 -8.36 -14.80
CA SER A 246 -36.15 -8.09 -13.96
C SER A 246 -37.03 -6.97 -14.54
N LEU A 247 -36.42 -5.92 -15.10
CA LEU A 247 -37.15 -4.87 -15.82
C LEU A 247 -37.85 -5.42 -17.08
N ILE A 248 -37.18 -6.26 -17.85
CA ILE A 248 -37.74 -6.90 -19.05
C ILE A 248 -38.95 -7.77 -18.67
N ASP A 249 -38.84 -8.57 -17.61
CA ASP A 249 -39.94 -9.40 -17.11
C ASP A 249 -41.14 -8.55 -16.66
N GLN A 250 -40.87 -7.43 -15.98
CA GLN A 250 -41.91 -6.46 -15.61
C GLN A 250 -42.58 -5.84 -16.84
N MET A 251 -41.81 -5.42 -17.85
CA MET A 251 -42.34 -4.86 -19.10
C MET A 251 -43.19 -5.89 -19.88
N ASN A 252 -42.82 -7.17 -19.83
CA ASN A 252 -43.58 -8.26 -20.44
C ASN A 252 -44.90 -8.56 -19.69
N GLN A 253 -44.94 -8.33 -18.38
CA GLN A 253 -46.11 -8.58 -17.53
C GLN A 253 -47.10 -7.41 -17.50
N ASP A 254 -46.61 -6.17 -17.57
CA ASP A 254 -47.42 -4.96 -17.53
C ASP A 254 -47.03 -3.98 -18.65
N GLN A 255 -47.83 -3.97 -19.72
CA GLN A 255 -47.67 -3.05 -20.85
C GLN A 255 -47.90 -1.58 -20.47
N SER A 256 -48.29 -1.26 -19.22
CA SER A 256 -48.43 0.10 -18.69
C SER A 256 -47.16 0.65 -18.01
N ILE A 257 -46.10 -0.16 -17.85
CA ILE A 257 -44.73 0.31 -17.49
C ILE A 257 -44.09 1.12 -18.64
N THR A 258 -44.87 1.43 -19.67
CA THR A 258 -44.53 2.27 -20.83
C THR A 258 -44.50 3.77 -20.51
N GLY A 259 -43.81 4.18 -19.44
CA GLY A 259 -43.27 5.54 -19.33
C GLY A 259 -42.26 5.85 -20.44
N ILE A 260 -41.75 4.79 -21.07
CA ILE A 260 -40.97 4.78 -22.29
C ILE A 260 -41.94 4.79 -23.50
N VAL A 261 -42.73 5.85 -23.66
CA VAL A 261 -43.69 5.99 -24.77
C VAL A 261 -42.93 6.17 -26.09
N GLY A 262 -43.18 5.33 -27.09
CA GLY A 262 -42.72 5.52 -28.47
C GLY A 262 -41.43 4.80 -28.88
N ILE A 263 -40.95 3.83 -28.08
CA ILE A 263 -39.76 3.03 -28.39
C ILE A 263 -40.16 1.58 -28.66
N ASP A 264 -39.55 0.98 -29.68
CA ASP A 264 -39.74 -0.43 -30.04
C ASP A 264 -39.21 -1.33 -28.89
N PRO A 265 -40.09 -2.12 -28.23
CA PRO A 265 -39.69 -2.95 -27.09
C PRO A 265 -38.59 -3.95 -27.41
N ASP A 266 -38.60 -4.53 -28.61
CA ASP A 266 -37.61 -5.54 -29.00
C ASP A 266 -36.24 -4.87 -29.20
N LEU A 267 -36.21 -3.69 -29.82
CA LEU A 267 -35.00 -2.89 -29.97
C LEU A 267 -34.45 -2.42 -28.62
N TYR A 268 -35.33 -2.05 -27.69
CA TYR A 268 -34.96 -1.65 -26.34
C TYR A 268 -34.33 -2.81 -25.56
N ILE A 269 -34.97 -3.99 -25.58
CA ILE A 269 -34.46 -5.22 -24.95
C ILE A 269 -33.09 -5.61 -25.54
N GLN A 270 -32.95 -5.54 -26.87
CA GLN A 270 -31.68 -5.80 -27.54
C GLN A 270 -30.60 -4.83 -27.05
N ASN A 271 -30.90 -3.52 -27.04
CA ASN A 271 -29.95 -2.51 -26.60
C ASN A 271 -29.55 -2.67 -25.11
N LEU A 272 -30.46 -3.11 -24.24
CA LEU A 272 -30.13 -3.42 -22.84
C LEU A 272 -29.02 -4.49 -22.73
N ASN A 273 -29.13 -5.56 -23.53
CA ASN A 273 -28.18 -6.67 -23.50
C ASN A 273 -26.86 -6.32 -24.18
N SER A 274 -26.90 -5.58 -25.30
CA SER A 274 -25.73 -5.28 -26.12
C SER A 274 -24.94 -4.05 -25.69
N MET A 275 -25.46 -3.19 -24.80
CA MET A 275 -24.86 -1.86 -24.52
C MET A 275 -23.42 -1.94 -24.03
N ILE A 276 -23.14 -2.77 -23.03
CA ILE A 276 -21.78 -2.88 -22.46
C ILE A 276 -20.82 -3.54 -23.47
N GLY A 277 -21.26 -4.55 -24.21
CA GLY A 277 -20.45 -5.15 -25.26
C GLY A 277 -20.14 -4.16 -26.40
N ALA A 278 -21.13 -3.37 -26.83
CA ALA A 278 -20.96 -2.32 -27.84
C ALA A 278 -20.05 -1.19 -27.36
N MET A 279 -20.15 -0.80 -26.09
CA MET A 279 -19.23 0.17 -25.47
C MET A 279 -17.78 -0.32 -25.54
N LEU A 280 -17.52 -1.56 -25.12
CA LEU A 280 -16.18 -2.13 -25.19
C LEU A 280 -15.69 -2.34 -26.62
N GLN A 281 -16.57 -2.73 -27.54
CA GLN A 281 -16.22 -2.82 -28.95
C GLN A 281 -15.85 -1.44 -29.52
N GLY A 282 -16.59 -0.40 -29.15
CA GLY A 282 -16.27 0.99 -29.45
C GLY A 282 -14.89 1.39 -28.91
N ALA A 283 -14.57 1.03 -27.66
CA ALA A 283 -13.25 1.26 -27.06
C ALA A 283 -12.12 0.56 -27.82
N VAL A 284 -12.37 -0.66 -28.28
CA VAL A 284 -11.40 -1.42 -29.07
C VAL A 284 -11.23 -0.88 -30.47
N ALA A 285 -12.31 -0.45 -31.11
CA ALA A 285 -12.28 0.13 -32.46
C ALA A 285 -11.71 1.56 -32.47
N GLY A 286 -11.97 2.34 -31.42
CA GLY A 286 -11.50 3.72 -31.24
C GLY A 286 -10.05 3.83 -30.81
N GLY A 287 -9.44 2.75 -30.32
CA GLY A 287 -8.04 2.71 -29.87
C GLY A 287 -7.83 3.12 -28.42
N ASP A 288 -8.90 3.41 -27.68
CA ASP A 288 -8.85 3.74 -26.24
C ASP A 288 -8.46 2.52 -25.38
N MET A 289 -8.74 1.31 -25.88
CA MET A 289 -8.33 0.05 -25.27
C MET A 289 -7.98 -0.96 -26.36
N THR A 290 -6.91 -1.71 -26.21
CA THR A 290 -6.61 -2.83 -27.13
C THR A 290 -7.44 -4.06 -26.78
N ARG A 291 -7.69 -4.94 -27.76
CA ARG A 291 -8.40 -6.20 -27.49
C ARG A 291 -7.74 -7.03 -26.39
N ALA A 292 -6.42 -6.97 -26.27
CA ALA A 292 -5.69 -7.69 -25.24
C ALA A 292 -5.83 -7.07 -23.84
N GLN A 293 -5.91 -5.74 -23.72
CA GLN A 293 -6.22 -5.09 -22.45
C GLN A 293 -7.62 -5.49 -21.97
N LEU A 294 -8.59 -5.60 -22.88
CA LEU A 294 -9.92 -6.11 -22.55
C LEU A 294 -9.86 -7.58 -22.09
N ASP A 295 -9.14 -8.45 -22.81
CA ASP A 295 -9.03 -9.86 -22.44
C ASP A 295 -8.32 -10.05 -21.08
N LEU A 296 -7.30 -9.23 -20.78
CA LEU A 296 -6.64 -9.19 -19.47
C LEU A 296 -7.61 -8.76 -18.37
N LEU A 297 -8.40 -7.73 -18.61
CA LEU A 297 -9.38 -7.22 -17.65
C LEU A 297 -10.48 -8.26 -17.35
N LEU A 298 -10.99 -8.93 -18.39
CA LEU A 298 -11.95 -10.02 -18.25
C LEU A 298 -11.36 -11.20 -17.46
N ASN A 299 -10.08 -11.53 -17.68
CA ASN A 299 -9.40 -12.57 -16.91
C ASN A 299 -9.18 -12.15 -15.45
N GLN A 300 -8.77 -10.90 -15.19
CA GLN A 300 -8.64 -10.38 -13.83
C GLN A 300 -9.96 -10.47 -13.06
N ILE A 301 -11.08 -10.09 -13.70
CA ILE A 301 -12.40 -10.20 -13.10
C ILE A 301 -12.75 -11.67 -12.85
N PHE A 302 -12.47 -12.57 -13.80
CA PHE A 302 -12.67 -14.01 -13.61
C PHE A 302 -11.88 -14.56 -12.43
N GLN A 303 -10.61 -14.16 -12.26
CA GLN A 303 -9.79 -14.57 -11.10
C GLN A 303 -10.33 -14.01 -9.78
N GLN A 304 -10.86 -12.79 -9.78
CA GLN A 304 -11.38 -12.14 -8.56
C GLN A 304 -12.77 -12.61 -8.16
N THR A 305 -13.61 -12.98 -9.12
CA THR A 305 -15.03 -13.29 -8.88
C THR A 305 -15.37 -14.76 -9.09
N GLY A 306 -14.49 -15.53 -9.75
CA GLY A 306 -14.77 -16.89 -10.22
C GLY A 306 -15.76 -16.95 -11.39
N LYS A 307 -16.23 -15.81 -11.91
CA LYS A 307 -17.30 -15.73 -12.91
C LYS A 307 -16.81 -15.14 -14.22
N LYS A 308 -17.17 -15.78 -15.33
CA LYS A 308 -16.83 -15.31 -16.67
C LYS A 308 -17.85 -14.26 -17.10
N VAL A 309 -17.39 -13.05 -17.35
CA VAL A 309 -18.23 -11.96 -17.84
C VAL A 309 -18.39 -12.09 -19.36
N ASP A 310 -19.63 -12.16 -19.84
CA ASP A 310 -19.94 -12.18 -21.27
C ASP A 310 -20.19 -10.76 -21.79
N VAL A 311 -19.38 -10.38 -22.78
CA VAL A 311 -19.42 -9.07 -23.48
C VAL A 311 -19.46 -9.26 -24.99
N SER A 312 -19.86 -10.45 -25.45
CA SER A 312 -19.86 -10.82 -26.87
C SER A 312 -21.00 -10.18 -27.68
N ASP A 313 -22.12 -9.88 -27.03
CA ASP A 313 -23.23 -9.19 -27.68
C ASP A 313 -22.91 -7.71 -27.88
N THR A 314 -22.78 -7.32 -29.14
CA THR A 314 -22.37 -5.97 -29.58
C THR A 314 -23.41 -5.31 -30.47
N ASN A 315 -24.58 -5.92 -30.63
CA ASN A 315 -25.62 -5.47 -31.57
C ASN A 315 -26.42 -4.28 -31.03
N TYR A 316 -25.76 -3.21 -30.58
CA TYR A 316 -26.42 -1.98 -30.17
C TYR A 316 -26.85 -1.17 -31.40
N ARG A 317 -28.13 -0.79 -31.47
CA ARG A 317 -28.70 -0.13 -32.64
C ARG A 317 -29.58 1.04 -32.24
N LEU A 318 -29.38 2.18 -32.91
CA LEU A 318 -30.21 3.36 -32.76
C LEU A 318 -31.06 3.58 -34.01
N THR A 319 -32.31 3.99 -33.80
CA THR A 319 -33.19 4.49 -34.87
C THR A 319 -32.68 5.84 -35.38
N ASP A 320 -33.15 6.25 -36.56
CA ASP A 320 -32.74 7.54 -37.11
C ASP A 320 -33.18 8.72 -36.23
N ASP A 321 -34.33 8.63 -35.55
CA ASP A 321 -34.78 9.65 -34.60
C ASP A 321 -33.88 9.74 -33.37
N GLN A 322 -33.42 8.59 -32.86
CA GLN A 322 -32.49 8.55 -31.74
C GLN A 322 -31.13 9.15 -32.13
N LYS A 323 -30.62 8.85 -33.34
CA LYS A 323 -29.40 9.48 -33.86
C LYS A 323 -29.53 10.99 -33.99
N LEU A 324 -30.67 11.49 -34.46
CA LEU A 324 -30.92 12.94 -34.52
C LEU A 324 -30.91 13.58 -33.13
N SER A 325 -31.50 12.92 -32.14
CA SER A 325 -31.49 13.42 -30.76
C SER A 325 -30.08 13.43 -30.13
N LEU A 326 -29.19 12.51 -30.54
CA LEU A 326 -27.78 12.52 -30.16
C LEU A 326 -27.01 13.68 -30.83
N GLU A 327 -27.27 13.95 -32.10
CA GLU A 327 -26.69 15.11 -32.79
C GLU A 327 -27.16 16.43 -32.14
N GLU A 328 -28.43 16.51 -31.72
CA GLU A 328 -28.95 17.65 -30.96
C GLU A 328 -28.29 17.77 -29.58
N LEU A 329 -28.08 16.66 -28.87
CA LEU A 329 -27.35 16.62 -27.60
C LEU A 329 -25.93 17.22 -27.76
N GLN A 330 -25.18 16.80 -28.78
CA GLN A 330 -23.84 17.31 -29.04
C GLN A 330 -23.83 18.82 -29.29
N LYS A 331 -24.82 19.32 -30.04
CA LYS A 331 -25.01 20.75 -30.27
C LYS A 331 -25.26 21.52 -28.98
N ARG A 332 -26.10 21.01 -28.08
CA ARG A 332 -26.40 21.66 -26.78
C ARG A 332 -25.18 21.68 -25.85
N LYS A 333 -24.41 20.59 -25.80
CA LYS A 333 -23.14 20.53 -25.04
C LYS A 333 -22.17 21.61 -25.51
N LEU A 334 -22.02 21.77 -26.83
CA LEU A 334 -21.12 22.76 -27.42
C LEU A 334 -21.62 24.20 -27.16
N ALA A 335 -22.93 24.46 -27.26
CA ALA A 335 -23.52 25.75 -26.94
C ALA A 335 -23.31 26.17 -25.48
N ASP A 336 -23.46 25.23 -24.53
CA ASP A 336 -23.20 25.46 -23.10
C ASP A 336 -21.72 25.83 -22.84
N GLN A 337 -20.79 25.12 -23.47
CA GLN A 337 -19.35 25.45 -23.40
C GLN A 337 -19.08 26.87 -23.87
N GLN A 338 -19.67 27.29 -24.98
CA GLN A 338 -19.51 28.65 -25.49
C GLN A 338 -20.10 29.72 -24.56
N ALA A 339 -21.32 29.52 -24.07
CA ALA A 339 -21.97 30.45 -23.16
C ALA A 339 -21.15 30.65 -21.87
N SER A 340 -20.58 29.55 -21.35
CA SER A 340 -19.71 29.56 -20.17
C SER A 340 -18.38 30.27 -20.43
N LEU A 341 -17.77 30.08 -21.61
CA LEU A 341 -16.57 30.79 -22.04
C LEU A 341 -16.83 32.30 -22.23
N GLU A 342 -17.95 32.69 -22.82
CA GLU A 342 -18.33 34.10 -22.98
C GLU A 342 -18.56 34.79 -21.62
N LYS A 343 -19.23 34.13 -20.68
CA LYS A 343 -19.38 34.64 -19.31
C LYS A 343 -18.03 34.79 -18.60
N LYS A 344 -17.13 33.83 -18.79
CA LYS A 344 -15.76 33.90 -18.24
C LYS A 344 -14.96 35.06 -18.85
N LYS A 345 -15.09 35.34 -20.15
CA LYS A 345 -14.51 36.54 -20.81
C LYS A 345 -15.00 37.84 -20.19
N GLN A 346 -16.30 37.94 -19.91
CA GLN A 346 -16.91 39.13 -19.30
C GLN A 346 -16.42 39.36 -17.86
N GLN A 347 -16.05 38.29 -17.15
CA GLN A 347 -15.56 38.34 -15.77
C GLN A 347 -14.03 38.56 -15.67
N GLU A 348 -13.23 38.07 -16.62
CA GLU A 348 -11.76 38.05 -16.52
C GLU A 348 -10.99 39.07 -17.40
N GLY A 349 -11.64 39.80 -18.33
CA GLY A 349 -10.97 40.81 -19.18
C GLY A 349 -9.86 40.23 -20.07
N ALA A 350 -10.24 39.53 -21.14
CA ALA A 350 -9.35 38.62 -21.88
C ALA A 350 -8.30 39.26 -22.83
N PRO A 351 -7.08 38.68 -22.97
CA PRO A 351 -6.05 39.09 -23.94
C PRO A 351 -6.38 38.69 -25.39
N PHE A 352 -5.85 39.48 -26.36
CA PHE A 352 -6.16 39.43 -27.79
C PHE A 352 -5.97 38.06 -28.49
N SER A 353 -5.03 37.22 -28.04
CA SER A 353 -4.79 35.88 -28.62
C SER A 353 -5.93 34.89 -28.35
N LEU A 354 -6.59 35.01 -27.19
CA LEU A 354 -7.74 34.19 -26.83
C LEU A 354 -8.99 34.61 -27.62
N ILE A 355 -9.09 35.90 -27.99
CA ILE A 355 -10.19 36.44 -28.80
C ILE A 355 -10.17 35.87 -30.23
N GLU A 356 -9.00 35.81 -30.86
CA GLU A 356 -8.85 35.25 -32.21
C GLU A 356 -9.02 33.73 -32.26
N GLN A 357 -8.56 33.00 -31.25
CA GLN A 357 -8.81 31.55 -31.15
C GLN A 357 -10.30 31.24 -31.04
N LEU A 358 -11.04 32.03 -30.24
CA LEU A 358 -12.47 31.83 -30.03
C LEU A 358 -13.33 32.32 -31.20
N ARG A 359 -12.84 33.26 -32.00
CA ARG A 359 -13.50 33.65 -33.26
C ARG A 359 -13.47 32.49 -34.27
N ARG A 360 -12.33 31.81 -34.39
CA ARG A 360 -12.19 30.64 -35.25
C ARG A 360 -13.06 29.47 -34.81
N GLU A 361 -13.14 29.21 -33.51
CA GLU A 361 -14.04 28.18 -32.97
C GLU A 361 -15.51 28.53 -33.19
N ARG A 362 -15.92 29.80 -33.05
CA ARG A 362 -17.28 30.24 -33.34
C ARG A 362 -17.65 30.12 -34.82
N GLU A 363 -16.76 30.52 -35.73
CA GLU A 363 -16.96 30.39 -37.18
C GLU A 363 -17.02 28.91 -37.61
N GLN A 364 -16.18 28.04 -37.04
CA GLN A 364 -16.26 26.59 -37.27
C GLN A 364 -17.58 25.99 -36.75
N GLN A 365 -18.06 26.48 -35.61
CA GLN A 365 -19.33 26.06 -35.02
C GLN A 365 -20.55 26.52 -35.82
N GLU A 366 -20.56 27.76 -36.31
CA GLU A 366 -21.64 28.25 -37.18
C GLU A 366 -21.71 27.43 -38.48
N ALA A 367 -20.57 27.05 -39.04
CA ALA A 367 -20.50 26.15 -40.20
C ALA A 367 -21.00 24.73 -39.87
N ALA A 368 -20.59 24.15 -38.74
CA ALA A 368 -21.04 22.83 -38.29
C ALA A 368 -22.56 22.81 -38.00
N ASN A 369 -23.08 23.86 -37.37
CA ASN A 369 -24.51 24.02 -37.10
C ASN A 369 -25.34 24.17 -38.38
N GLN A 370 -24.85 24.89 -39.39
CA GLN A 370 -25.50 24.99 -40.70
C GLN A 370 -25.46 23.67 -41.47
N ALA A 371 -24.33 22.96 -41.45
CA ALA A 371 -24.21 21.64 -42.07
C ALA A 371 -25.16 20.62 -41.43
N LEU A 372 -25.31 20.66 -40.10
CA LEU A 372 -26.26 19.82 -39.37
C LEU A 372 -27.72 20.18 -39.70
N LEU A 373 -28.06 21.47 -39.76
CA LEU A 373 -29.40 21.94 -40.19
C LEU A 373 -29.75 21.45 -41.59
N GLU A 374 -28.80 21.47 -42.52
CA GLU A 374 -29.01 20.95 -43.87
C GLU A 374 -29.13 19.42 -43.88
N LYS A 375 -28.33 18.71 -43.08
CA LYS A 375 -28.43 17.25 -42.92
C LYS A 375 -29.81 16.84 -42.37
N LEU A 376 -30.28 17.52 -41.32
CA LEU A 376 -31.61 17.36 -40.74
C LEU A 376 -32.71 17.65 -41.76
N ARG A 377 -32.56 18.71 -42.56
CA ARG A 377 -33.51 19.08 -43.61
C ARG A 377 -33.60 18.00 -44.68
N LEU A 378 -32.47 17.48 -45.14
CA LEU A 378 -32.40 16.43 -46.16
C LEU A 378 -32.98 15.10 -45.65
N GLN A 379 -32.74 14.74 -44.39
CA GLN A 379 -33.31 13.53 -43.78
C GLN A 379 -34.82 13.66 -43.55
N ALA A 380 -35.31 14.82 -43.11
CA ALA A 380 -36.74 15.09 -43.00
C ALA A 380 -37.44 15.05 -44.37
N GLU A 381 -36.79 15.60 -45.40
CA GLU A 381 -37.27 15.53 -46.78
C GLU A 381 -37.31 14.08 -47.29
N SER A 382 -36.27 13.28 -47.03
CA SER A 382 -36.24 11.86 -47.40
C SER A 382 -37.38 11.06 -46.75
N ARG A 383 -37.64 11.26 -45.46
CA ARG A 383 -38.74 10.58 -44.75
C ARG A 383 -40.11 10.97 -45.28
N LEU A 384 -40.31 12.25 -45.58
CA LEU A 384 -41.54 12.73 -46.20
C LEU A 384 -41.74 12.05 -47.56
N LEU A 385 -40.68 11.94 -48.37
CA LEU A 385 -40.73 11.22 -49.62
C LEU A 385 -41.10 9.75 -49.41
N ASP A 386 -40.46 9.04 -48.49
CA ASP A 386 -40.71 7.61 -48.26
C ASP A 386 -42.13 7.29 -47.83
N GLN A 387 -42.83 8.23 -47.18
CA GLN A 387 -44.23 8.10 -46.76
C GLN A 387 -45.25 8.44 -47.86
N LEU A 388 -44.83 9.00 -48.99
CA LEU A 388 -45.70 9.41 -50.09
C LEU A 388 -45.82 8.29 -51.15
N SER A 389 -47.03 8.08 -51.68
CA SER A 389 -47.23 7.20 -52.84
C SER A 389 -46.54 7.76 -54.09
N ASP A 390 -46.29 6.92 -55.12
CA ASP A 390 -45.58 7.35 -56.35
C ASP A 390 -46.24 8.57 -57.03
N ALA A 391 -47.57 8.67 -57.01
CA ALA A 391 -48.31 9.82 -57.52
C ALA A 391 -48.11 11.09 -56.67
N GLN A 392 -47.96 10.94 -55.35
CA GLN A 392 -47.72 12.04 -54.42
C GLN A 392 -46.25 12.49 -54.42
N LYS A 393 -45.29 11.56 -54.60
CA LYS A 393 -43.85 11.87 -54.82
C LYS A 393 -43.67 12.72 -56.07
N ALA A 394 -44.30 12.34 -57.18
CA ALA A 394 -44.27 13.11 -58.42
C ALA A 394 -44.91 14.51 -58.26
N ALA A 395 -45.98 14.63 -57.47
CA ALA A 395 -46.61 15.91 -57.16
C ALA A 395 -45.74 16.80 -56.24
N TYR A 396 -45.04 16.22 -55.27
CA TYR A 396 -44.09 16.92 -54.39
C TYR A 396 -42.88 17.46 -55.18
N GLU A 397 -42.28 16.65 -56.06
CA GLU A 397 -41.19 17.12 -56.94
C GLU A 397 -41.66 18.17 -57.95
N ALA A 398 -42.88 18.04 -58.49
CA ALA A 398 -43.46 19.04 -59.37
C ALA A 398 -43.75 20.36 -58.65
N ALA A 399 -44.21 20.31 -57.39
CA ALA A 399 -44.44 21.50 -56.55
C ALA A 399 -43.13 22.20 -56.15
N LYS A 400 -42.05 21.43 -55.86
CA LYS A 400 -40.70 21.95 -55.61
C LYS A 400 -40.16 22.72 -56.81
N LYS A 401 -40.34 22.18 -58.03
CA LYS A 401 -40.02 22.87 -59.29
C LYS A 401 -40.91 24.08 -59.59
N LEU A 402 -42.16 24.10 -59.11
CA LEU A 402 -43.08 25.23 -59.28
C LEU A 402 -42.73 26.42 -58.37
N ASN A 403 -42.24 26.16 -57.16
CA ASN A 403 -41.87 27.19 -56.18
C ASN A 403 -40.50 27.85 -56.46
N GLU A 404 -39.66 27.23 -57.28
CA GLU A 404 -38.42 27.87 -57.80
C GLU A 404 -38.70 28.82 -58.98
N GLY A 405 -39.95 28.90 -59.46
CA GLY A 405 -40.33 29.59 -60.69
C GLY A 405 -41.37 30.70 -60.54
N THR A 406 -41.24 31.64 -59.61
CA THR A 406 -42.00 32.92 -59.69
C THR A 406 -41.21 34.12 -59.17
N SER A 407 -40.59 34.87 -60.09
CA SER A 407 -40.51 36.32 -60.02
C SER A 407 -40.37 36.89 -61.45
N GLY A 408 -41.33 37.71 -61.86
CA GLY A 408 -41.18 38.63 -63.01
C GLY A 408 -41.00 40.07 -62.50
N PRO A 409 -40.99 41.11 -63.35
CA PRO A 409 -40.65 41.22 -64.77
C PRO A 409 -39.35 42.04 -64.99
N VAL A 410 -38.63 41.84 -66.11
CA VAL A 410 -37.44 42.64 -66.46
C VAL A 410 -37.75 43.60 -67.61
N ILE A 411 -37.52 44.89 -67.36
CA ILE A 411 -37.54 46.00 -68.33
C ILE A 411 -36.17 46.09 -69.04
N SER A 412 -36.20 46.54 -70.30
CA SER A 412 -35.19 46.47 -71.36
C SER A 412 -33.87 47.25 -71.20
N GLN A 413 -32.77 46.60 -71.68
CA GLN A 413 -31.50 47.09 -72.29
C GLN A 413 -30.51 47.99 -71.49
N PRO A 414 -29.16 47.90 -71.69
CA PRO A 414 -28.45 47.84 -72.98
C PRO A 414 -27.29 46.80 -73.10
N THR A 415 -26.78 46.66 -74.33
CA THR A 415 -25.75 45.72 -74.81
C THR A 415 -24.34 45.93 -74.24
N THR A 416 -23.72 44.85 -73.74
CA THR A 416 -22.28 44.70 -73.43
C THR A 416 -21.81 43.27 -73.80
N PRO A 417 -20.51 43.06 -74.11
CA PRO A 417 -20.04 41.98 -74.98
C PRO A 417 -20.23 40.59 -74.38
N SER A 418 -20.56 39.60 -75.20
CA SER A 418 -20.74 38.21 -74.76
C SER A 418 -19.42 37.65 -74.21
N LEU A 419 -19.40 37.31 -72.92
CA LEU A 419 -18.29 36.60 -72.28
C LEU A 419 -18.13 35.20 -72.90
N SER A 420 -16.89 34.76 -73.10
CA SER A 420 -16.59 33.46 -73.71
C SER A 420 -17.07 32.29 -72.84
N ALA A 421 -17.60 31.24 -73.48
CA ALA A 421 -18.02 29.99 -72.85
C ALA A 421 -16.95 28.88 -72.91
N ASN A 422 -15.75 29.16 -73.44
CA ASN A 422 -14.74 28.12 -73.65
C ASN A 422 -13.99 27.79 -72.34
N SER A 423 -14.32 26.65 -71.73
CA SER A 423 -13.69 26.11 -70.53
C SER A 423 -12.77 24.91 -70.80
N LEU A 424 -12.16 24.78 -71.99
CA LEU A 424 -11.29 23.65 -72.33
C LEU A 424 -9.81 23.90 -71.98
N LEU A 425 -9.09 22.83 -71.62
CA LEU A 425 -7.62 22.84 -71.53
C LEU A 425 -6.98 22.90 -72.93
N GLY A 426 -5.93 23.70 -73.07
CA GLY A 426 -5.07 23.80 -74.25
C GLY A 426 -3.92 22.79 -74.24
N SER A 427 -3.41 22.43 -73.05
CA SER A 427 -2.42 21.37 -72.87
C SER A 427 -2.49 20.76 -71.46
N LEU A 428 -2.06 19.51 -71.34
CA LEU A 428 -1.81 18.82 -70.08
C LEU A 428 -0.65 17.82 -70.27
N GLU A 429 0.45 18.07 -69.57
CA GLU A 429 1.67 17.27 -69.59
C GLU A 429 2.07 16.91 -68.15
N LEU A 430 2.59 15.69 -67.96
CA LEU A 430 3.14 15.23 -66.69
C LEU A 430 4.66 15.16 -66.78
N THR A 431 5.37 15.56 -65.73
CA THR A 431 6.83 15.41 -65.67
C THR A 431 7.17 14.05 -65.06
N GLY A 432 7.89 13.20 -65.81
CA GLY A 432 8.33 11.89 -65.33
C GLY A 432 7.26 10.78 -65.37
N ALA A 433 6.10 11.04 -65.99
CA ALA A 433 5.01 10.08 -66.15
C ALA A 433 4.31 10.27 -67.50
N VAL A 434 3.55 9.27 -67.95
CA VAL A 434 2.81 9.32 -69.21
C VAL A 434 1.31 9.27 -68.93
N LEU A 435 0.54 10.15 -69.58
CA LEU A 435 -0.92 10.12 -69.53
C LEU A 435 -1.46 9.02 -70.43
N SER A 436 -2.42 8.26 -69.92
CA SER A 436 -3.19 7.28 -70.67
C SER A 436 -4.69 7.57 -70.54
N PRO A 437 -5.40 7.91 -71.63
CA PRO A 437 -4.89 8.15 -72.99
C PRO A 437 -4.01 9.41 -73.08
N ALA A 438 -3.28 9.59 -74.19
CA ALA A 438 -2.61 10.85 -74.48
C ALA A 438 -3.61 12.02 -74.45
N PHE A 439 -3.13 13.22 -74.10
CA PHE A 439 -3.99 14.38 -73.89
C PHE A 439 -4.79 14.73 -75.15
N ASP A 440 -6.09 14.95 -74.94
CA ASP A 440 -7.06 15.43 -75.91
C ASP A 440 -8.05 16.29 -75.15
N ALA A 441 -8.24 17.55 -75.55
CA ALA A 441 -9.05 18.53 -74.83
C ALA A 441 -10.52 18.09 -74.62
N SER A 442 -11.04 17.17 -75.44
CA SER A 442 -12.40 16.62 -75.32
C SER A 442 -12.53 15.50 -74.29
N LYS A 443 -11.43 14.93 -73.79
CA LYS A 443 -11.42 13.86 -72.79
C LYS A 443 -11.22 14.42 -71.40
N THR A 444 -12.05 13.99 -70.45
CA THR A 444 -12.04 14.48 -69.07
C THR A 444 -11.47 13.47 -68.07
N ALA A 445 -11.09 12.27 -68.49
CA ALA A 445 -10.55 11.24 -67.60
C ALA A 445 -9.23 10.69 -68.14
N TYR A 446 -8.21 10.66 -67.28
CA TYR A 446 -6.87 10.14 -67.58
C TYR A 446 -6.35 9.28 -66.44
N MET A 447 -5.42 8.41 -66.77
CA MET A 447 -4.71 7.56 -65.81
C MET A 447 -3.20 7.69 -66.01
N THR A 448 -2.45 7.49 -64.93
CA THR A 448 -0.99 7.36 -64.97
C THR A 448 -0.51 6.48 -63.82
N SER A 449 0.66 5.86 -63.98
CA SER A 449 1.30 5.08 -62.92
C SER A 449 2.73 5.55 -62.72
N VAL A 450 3.16 5.68 -61.47
CA VAL A 450 4.51 6.13 -61.10
C VAL A 450 5.16 5.16 -60.11
N ALA A 451 6.49 5.10 -60.11
CA ALA A 451 7.25 4.29 -59.16
C ALA A 451 7.09 4.80 -57.72
N ASN A 452 7.31 3.93 -56.73
CA ASN A 452 7.12 4.25 -55.31
C ASN A 452 7.95 5.46 -54.85
N ASN A 453 9.14 5.69 -55.42
CA ASN A 453 9.99 6.83 -55.06
C ASN A 453 9.49 8.19 -55.57
N VAL A 454 8.46 8.24 -56.42
CA VAL A 454 7.85 9.49 -56.91
C VAL A 454 6.78 9.95 -55.93
N THR A 455 7.15 10.85 -55.01
CA THR A 455 6.27 11.35 -53.94
C THR A 455 5.39 12.54 -54.35
N GLN A 456 5.67 13.17 -55.48
CA GLN A 456 4.87 14.26 -56.05
C GLN A 456 4.83 14.14 -57.58
N LEU A 457 3.71 14.56 -58.17
CA LEU A 457 3.51 14.61 -59.61
C LEU A 457 3.43 16.07 -60.06
N ALA A 458 4.34 16.48 -60.93
CA ALA A 458 4.32 17.81 -61.52
C ALA A 458 3.48 17.82 -62.81
N LEU A 459 2.46 18.67 -62.83
CA LEU A 459 1.57 18.92 -63.95
C LEU A 459 1.97 20.24 -64.62
N LYS A 460 2.00 20.24 -65.95
CA LYS A 460 2.14 21.44 -66.78
C LYS A 460 0.92 21.54 -67.69
N LEU A 461 0.20 22.64 -67.64
CA LEU A 461 -1.09 22.80 -68.30
C LEU A 461 -1.31 24.23 -68.80
N SER A 462 -2.19 24.38 -69.78
CA SER A 462 -2.65 25.66 -70.30
C SER A 462 -4.15 25.61 -70.59
N VAL A 463 -4.81 26.76 -70.64
CA VAL A 463 -6.23 26.90 -71.03
C VAL A 463 -6.31 27.33 -72.51
N GLN A 464 -7.35 26.92 -73.23
CA GLN A 464 -7.53 27.34 -74.64
C GLN A 464 -7.92 28.82 -74.77
N ASP A 465 -8.76 29.30 -73.86
CA ASP A 465 -9.17 30.68 -73.79
C ASP A 465 -8.31 31.43 -72.76
N ASN A 466 -7.65 32.51 -73.18
CA ASN A 466 -6.74 33.27 -72.33
C ASN A 466 -7.46 34.01 -71.19
N LYS A 467 -8.79 34.09 -71.22
CA LYS A 467 -9.62 34.65 -70.14
C LYS A 467 -10.20 33.58 -69.21
N ALA A 468 -10.00 32.29 -69.49
CA ALA A 468 -10.39 31.22 -68.59
C ALA A 468 -9.39 31.07 -67.43
N SER A 469 -9.88 30.65 -66.26
CA SER A 469 -9.08 30.33 -65.09
C SER A 469 -9.01 28.82 -64.86
N VAL A 470 -7.96 28.34 -64.20
CA VAL A 470 -7.79 26.91 -63.88
C VAL A 470 -7.32 26.71 -62.45
N THR A 471 -7.85 25.69 -61.78
CA THR A 471 -7.42 25.24 -60.45
C THR A 471 -7.16 23.74 -60.45
N VAL A 472 -6.11 23.29 -59.77
CA VAL A 472 -5.78 21.87 -59.55
C VAL A 472 -5.89 21.57 -58.06
N ASN A 473 -6.76 20.65 -57.70
CA ASN A 473 -7.15 20.38 -56.31
C ASN A 473 -7.47 21.68 -55.53
N GLY A 474 -8.18 22.62 -56.18
CA GLY A 474 -8.54 23.92 -55.61
C GLY A 474 -7.43 24.98 -55.62
N THR A 475 -6.19 24.65 -56.00
CA THR A 475 -5.06 25.58 -56.03
C THR A 475 -4.79 26.10 -57.45
N ALA A 476 -4.61 27.41 -57.62
CA ALA A 476 -4.29 28.00 -58.92
C ALA A 476 -2.82 27.71 -59.32
N PRO A 477 -2.54 27.19 -60.53
CA PRO A 477 -1.17 26.96 -61.01
C PRO A 477 -0.39 28.26 -61.17
N THR A 478 0.89 28.25 -60.80
CA THR A 478 1.79 29.39 -61.03
C THR A 478 2.60 29.14 -62.30
N GLY A 479 2.47 30.03 -63.29
CA GLY A 479 3.17 29.86 -64.58
C GLY A 479 2.75 28.64 -65.41
N GLY A 480 1.53 28.12 -65.18
CA GLY A 480 1.03 26.93 -65.87
C GLY A 480 1.56 25.61 -65.31
N SER A 481 2.23 25.62 -64.15
CA SER A 481 2.71 24.40 -63.49
C SER A 481 2.24 24.30 -62.04
N VAL A 482 2.02 23.06 -61.58
CA VAL A 482 1.64 22.74 -60.20
C VAL A 482 2.18 21.35 -59.85
N SER A 483 2.66 21.18 -58.61
CA SER A 483 3.11 19.88 -58.09
C SER A 483 2.08 19.37 -57.11
N VAL A 484 1.67 18.11 -57.26
CA VAL A 484 0.64 17.46 -56.44
C VAL A 484 1.29 16.31 -55.66
N PRO A 485 1.26 16.33 -54.31
CA PRO A 485 1.72 15.21 -53.50
C PRO A 485 0.94 13.92 -53.79
N LEU A 486 1.63 12.78 -53.78
CA LEU A 486 1.04 11.47 -54.01
C LEU A 486 1.18 10.58 -52.76
N ASN A 487 0.06 10.05 -52.31
CA ASN A 487 0.02 8.91 -51.40
C ASN A 487 0.34 7.61 -52.18
N VAL A 488 0.83 6.58 -51.49
CA VAL A 488 0.97 5.26 -52.10
C VAL A 488 -0.43 4.76 -52.51
N GLY A 489 -0.55 4.12 -53.67
CA GLY A 489 -1.83 3.70 -54.23
C GLY A 489 -2.47 4.77 -55.13
N SER A 490 -3.80 4.76 -55.23
CA SER A 490 -4.56 5.60 -56.15
C SER A 490 -4.76 7.01 -55.60
N ASN A 491 -4.39 8.02 -56.40
CA ASN A 491 -4.58 9.43 -56.10
C ASN A 491 -5.47 10.05 -57.17
N THR A 492 -6.50 10.79 -56.75
CA THR A 492 -7.38 11.51 -57.69
C THR A 492 -6.98 12.98 -57.72
N ILE A 493 -6.62 13.48 -58.89
CA ILE A 493 -6.25 14.87 -59.13
C ILE A 493 -7.35 15.51 -59.97
N SER A 494 -8.03 16.52 -59.40
CA SER A 494 -9.12 17.25 -60.05
C SER A 494 -8.63 18.59 -60.60
N ILE A 495 -8.84 18.82 -61.89
CA ILE A 495 -8.48 20.04 -62.60
C ILE A 495 -9.78 20.69 -63.07
N VAL A 496 -10.09 21.87 -62.54
CA VAL A 496 -11.32 22.62 -62.90
C VAL A 496 -10.92 23.83 -63.71
N VAL A 497 -11.45 23.93 -64.94
CA VAL A 497 -11.31 25.10 -65.82
C VAL A 497 -12.63 25.88 -65.80
N THR A 498 -12.58 27.19 -65.57
CA THR A 498 -13.75 28.08 -65.56
C THR A 498 -13.60 29.14 -66.65
N ALA A 499 -14.55 29.19 -67.59
CA ALA A 499 -14.61 30.16 -68.69
C ALA A 499 -15.01 31.56 -68.20
N GLU A 500 -14.86 32.57 -69.07
CA GLU A 500 -15.17 33.97 -68.78
C GLU A 500 -16.66 34.17 -68.39
N ASN A 501 -17.58 33.40 -68.96
CA ASN A 501 -19.01 33.42 -68.64
C ASN A 501 -19.40 32.61 -67.39
N GLY A 502 -18.44 31.93 -66.73
CA GLY A 502 -18.67 31.07 -65.57
C GLY A 502 -18.94 29.59 -65.86
N SER A 503 -19.03 29.16 -67.13
CA SER A 503 -19.12 27.73 -67.50
C SER A 503 -17.86 26.98 -67.05
N LYS A 504 -18.00 25.72 -66.59
CA LYS A 504 -16.90 24.92 -66.04
C LYS A 504 -16.74 23.59 -66.77
N MET A 505 -15.49 23.15 -66.90
CA MET A 505 -15.12 21.79 -67.31
C MET A 505 -14.15 21.20 -66.28
N THR A 506 -14.34 19.92 -65.94
CA THR A 506 -13.49 19.21 -64.98
C THR A 506 -12.75 18.06 -65.65
N TYR A 507 -11.44 18.02 -65.49
CA TYR A 507 -10.57 16.93 -65.90
C TYR A 507 -10.06 16.19 -64.66
N THR A 508 -10.06 14.86 -64.70
CA THR A 508 -9.67 13.98 -63.61
C THR A 508 -8.49 13.11 -64.03
N ILE A 509 -7.42 13.13 -63.24
CA ILE A 509 -6.29 12.21 -63.38
C ILE A 509 -6.32 11.24 -62.20
N THR A 510 -6.38 9.95 -62.50
CA THR A 510 -6.16 8.88 -61.53
C THR A 510 -4.69 8.46 -61.61
N ALA A 511 -3.88 8.92 -60.66
CA ALA A 511 -2.45 8.62 -60.56
C ALA A 511 -2.20 7.50 -59.55
N THR A 512 -1.72 6.35 -60.02
CA THR A 512 -1.38 5.20 -59.15
C THR A 512 0.10 5.19 -58.84
N ARG A 513 0.47 5.45 -57.59
CA ARG A 513 1.85 5.33 -57.09
C ARG A 513 2.08 3.89 -56.60
N ALA A 514 3.11 3.22 -57.11
CA ALA A 514 3.44 1.85 -56.73
C ALA A 514 3.74 1.72 -55.23
N GLU A 515 3.49 0.54 -54.66
CA GLU A 515 3.93 0.16 -53.31
C GLU A 515 5.45 -0.04 -53.25
N ALA A 516 6.03 0.04 -52.05
CA ALA A 516 7.44 -0.25 -51.86
C ALA A 516 7.71 -1.75 -52.13
N PRO A 517 8.87 -2.12 -52.71
CA PRO A 517 9.22 -3.53 -52.84
C PRO A 517 9.33 -4.18 -51.45
N PRO A 518 8.88 -5.43 -51.28
CA PRO A 518 8.96 -6.12 -50.00
C PRO A 518 10.43 -6.33 -49.61
N SER A 519 10.73 -6.00 -48.35
CA SER A 519 12.00 -6.20 -47.67
C SER A 519 12.02 -7.52 -46.91
N GLY A 520 13.20 -8.17 -46.89
CA GLY A 520 13.50 -9.37 -46.12
C GLY A 520 14.27 -9.11 -44.82
N ASN A 521 14.35 -7.85 -44.37
CA ASN A 521 15.09 -7.49 -43.16
C ASN A 521 14.28 -7.83 -41.90
N THR A 522 14.74 -8.83 -41.17
CA THR A 522 14.13 -9.31 -39.91
C THR A 522 14.79 -8.75 -38.66
N GLY A 523 15.74 -7.82 -38.78
CA GLY A 523 16.48 -7.29 -37.65
C GLY A 523 15.60 -6.54 -36.63
N LEU A 524 16.02 -6.58 -35.36
CA LEU A 524 15.41 -5.84 -34.25
C LEU A 524 16.43 -4.85 -33.67
N THR A 525 16.04 -3.60 -33.49
CA THR A 525 16.95 -2.52 -33.04
C THR A 525 16.76 -2.12 -31.59
N SER A 526 15.54 -2.22 -31.07
CA SER A 526 15.28 -2.03 -29.65
C SER A 526 14.09 -2.85 -29.18
N LEU A 527 14.10 -3.20 -27.91
CA LEU A 527 13.03 -3.89 -27.22
C LEU A 527 12.91 -3.30 -25.82
N GLN A 528 11.70 -3.01 -25.38
CA GLN A 528 11.41 -2.40 -24.09
C GLN A 528 10.19 -3.07 -23.46
N LEU A 529 10.18 -3.19 -22.14
CA LEU A 529 8.99 -3.52 -21.36
C LEU A 529 8.43 -2.26 -20.74
N VAL A 530 7.14 -2.02 -20.95
CA VAL A 530 6.39 -0.88 -20.43
C VAL A 530 5.40 -1.41 -19.40
N GLU A 531 5.37 -0.79 -18.22
CA GLU A 531 4.42 -1.15 -17.17
C GLU A 531 2.98 -0.97 -17.66
N VAL A 532 2.07 -1.83 -17.21
CA VAL A 532 0.64 -1.62 -17.43
C VAL A 532 0.24 -0.30 -16.75
N GLY A 533 -0.25 0.66 -17.54
CA GLY A 533 -0.53 2.02 -17.08
C GLY A 533 0.58 3.04 -17.38
N GLY A 534 1.68 2.63 -18.05
CA GLY A 534 2.69 3.53 -18.62
C GLY A 534 3.59 4.24 -17.59
N ARG A 535 3.66 3.74 -16.36
CA ARG A 535 4.35 4.40 -15.24
C ARG A 535 5.87 4.22 -15.26
N ALA A 536 6.36 3.08 -15.75
CA ALA A 536 7.78 2.82 -15.92
C ALA A 536 8.05 2.05 -17.22
N THR A 537 9.26 2.20 -17.74
CA THR A 537 9.74 1.52 -18.95
C THR A 537 11.15 1.03 -18.69
N TYR A 538 11.42 -0.23 -19.06
CA TYR A 538 12.71 -0.89 -18.90
C TYR A 538 13.22 -1.31 -20.27
N ASP A 539 14.42 -0.84 -20.61
CA ASP A 539 15.11 -1.22 -21.82
C ASP A 539 15.66 -2.64 -21.69
N ALA A 540 15.36 -3.49 -22.66
CA ALA A 540 15.99 -4.79 -22.75
C ALA A 540 17.35 -4.65 -23.45
N THR A 541 18.34 -5.39 -22.96
CA THR A 541 19.68 -5.46 -23.54
C THR A 541 19.81 -6.70 -24.43
N SER A 542 20.44 -6.55 -25.60
CA SER A 542 20.57 -7.63 -26.59
C SER A 542 21.98 -8.17 -26.70
N ASP A 543 22.11 -9.49 -26.89
CA ASP A 543 23.26 -10.16 -27.49
C ASP A 543 22.79 -10.92 -28.76
N GLY A 544 22.61 -10.18 -29.86
CA GLY A 544 22.07 -10.73 -31.10
C GLY A 544 20.57 -11.05 -31.02
N SER A 545 20.20 -12.34 -31.09
CA SER A 545 18.81 -12.79 -31.01
C SER A 545 18.28 -12.91 -29.59
N ASP A 546 19.17 -12.88 -28.59
CA ASP A 546 18.82 -13.06 -27.18
C ASP A 546 18.76 -11.70 -26.49
N TRP A 547 17.61 -11.42 -25.88
CA TRP A 547 17.33 -10.18 -25.19
C TRP A 547 17.11 -10.46 -23.71
N SER A 548 17.52 -9.54 -22.85
CA SER A 548 17.38 -9.68 -21.41
C SER A 548 16.92 -8.38 -20.78
N VAL A 549 16.10 -8.47 -19.74
CA VAL A 549 15.55 -7.32 -19.02
C VAL A 549 15.30 -7.70 -17.57
N ARG A 550 15.54 -6.75 -16.68
CA ARG A 550 15.28 -6.90 -15.24
C ARG A 550 14.16 -5.96 -14.83
N VAL A 551 13.12 -6.48 -14.18
CA VAL A 551 11.91 -5.74 -13.77
C VAL A 551 11.59 -5.98 -12.29
N PRO A 552 10.86 -5.06 -11.62
CA PRO A 552 10.49 -5.24 -10.20
C PRO A 552 9.68 -6.52 -9.92
N ALA A 553 9.82 -7.10 -8.72
CA ALA A 553 9.11 -8.32 -8.30
C ALA A 553 7.58 -8.23 -8.41
N SER A 554 7.05 -7.02 -8.23
CA SER A 554 5.61 -6.73 -8.26
C SER A 554 5.01 -6.79 -9.67
N TRP A 555 5.83 -6.77 -10.73
CA TRP A 555 5.34 -6.78 -12.10
C TRP A 555 4.83 -8.18 -12.49
N GLN A 556 3.51 -8.29 -12.62
CA GLN A 556 2.84 -9.50 -13.11
C GLN A 556 2.54 -9.43 -14.62
N TYR A 557 2.42 -8.22 -15.16
CA TYR A 557 2.07 -7.95 -16.55
C TYR A 557 2.84 -6.72 -17.07
N ALA A 558 3.12 -6.69 -18.37
CA ALA A 558 3.75 -5.57 -19.04
C ALA A 558 3.32 -5.50 -20.51
N SER A 559 3.70 -4.44 -21.21
CA SER A 559 3.62 -4.35 -22.66
C SER A 559 5.02 -4.32 -23.26
N LEU A 560 5.27 -5.21 -24.21
CA LEU A 560 6.47 -5.24 -25.02
C LEU A 560 6.35 -4.21 -26.14
N LYS A 561 7.26 -3.25 -26.15
CA LYS A 561 7.46 -2.29 -27.24
C LYS A 561 8.70 -2.68 -28.00
N PHE A 562 8.62 -2.70 -29.32
CA PHE A 562 9.72 -3.17 -30.17
C PHE A 562 9.93 -2.20 -31.34
N VAL A 563 11.18 -2.07 -31.79
CA VAL A 563 11.52 -1.28 -32.98
C VAL A 563 12.30 -2.18 -33.95
N PRO A 564 11.65 -2.64 -35.03
CA PRO A 564 12.34 -3.43 -36.05
C PRO A 564 13.30 -2.55 -36.86
N ALA A 565 14.34 -3.16 -37.42
CA ALA A 565 15.29 -2.48 -38.31
C ALA A 565 14.63 -2.01 -39.62
N ASP A 566 13.51 -2.63 -39.99
CA ASP A 566 12.63 -2.21 -41.07
C ASP A 566 11.22 -1.99 -40.52
N ALA A 567 10.69 -0.78 -40.70
CA ALA A 567 9.37 -0.39 -40.17
C ALA A 567 8.20 -1.18 -40.78
N SER A 568 8.41 -1.88 -41.91
CA SER A 568 7.41 -2.77 -42.51
C SER A 568 7.37 -4.17 -41.89
N SER A 569 8.38 -4.53 -41.09
CA SER A 569 8.44 -5.81 -40.39
C SER A 569 7.52 -5.84 -39.18
N LYS A 570 6.99 -7.01 -38.87
CA LYS A 570 6.03 -7.24 -37.79
C LYS A 570 6.57 -8.21 -36.76
N LEU A 571 6.20 -8.02 -35.50
CA LEU A 571 6.46 -8.99 -34.45
C LEU A 571 5.36 -10.06 -34.47
N VAL A 572 5.74 -11.32 -34.38
CA VAL A 572 4.85 -12.47 -34.27
C VAL A 572 5.04 -13.11 -32.90
N LEU A 573 4.01 -13.03 -32.07
CA LEU A 573 3.99 -13.63 -30.73
C LEU A 573 2.71 -14.44 -30.59
N ASN A 574 2.84 -15.71 -30.18
CA ASN A 574 1.72 -16.66 -30.06
C ASN A 574 0.85 -16.76 -31.33
N GLY A 575 1.48 -16.67 -32.51
CA GLY A 575 0.81 -16.75 -33.82
C GLY A 575 0.07 -15.48 -34.26
N ARG A 576 0.11 -14.39 -33.47
CA ARG A 576 -0.48 -13.09 -33.82
C ARG A 576 0.60 -12.12 -34.28
N GLU A 577 0.32 -11.38 -35.36
CA GLU A 577 1.20 -10.33 -35.89
C GLU A 577 0.88 -8.96 -35.26
N TYR A 578 1.93 -8.21 -34.92
CA TYR A 578 1.89 -6.87 -34.34
C TYR A 578 2.76 -5.93 -35.17
N ALA A 579 2.25 -4.73 -35.47
CA ALA A 579 3.01 -3.68 -36.15
C ALA A 579 3.96 -2.95 -35.18
N ALA A 580 4.98 -2.28 -35.71
CA ALA A 580 5.98 -1.55 -34.90
C ALA A 580 5.38 -0.45 -34.00
N SER A 581 4.18 0.04 -34.31
CA SER A 581 3.44 0.99 -33.48
C SER A 581 2.74 0.36 -32.28
N ASP A 582 2.62 -0.97 -32.24
CA ASP A 582 1.79 -1.67 -31.28
C ASP A 582 2.53 -1.87 -29.95
N LEU A 583 1.79 -1.73 -28.85
CA LEU A 583 2.20 -2.23 -27.54
C LEU A 583 1.72 -3.67 -27.41
N VAL A 584 2.67 -4.60 -27.37
CA VAL A 584 2.39 -6.04 -27.39
C VAL A 584 2.19 -6.53 -25.95
N PRO A 585 0.99 -6.98 -25.57
CA PRO A 585 0.69 -7.42 -24.20
C PRO A 585 1.55 -8.63 -23.80
N LEU A 586 2.07 -8.62 -22.59
CA LEU A 586 2.89 -9.70 -22.07
C LEU A 586 2.51 -10.04 -20.62
N SER A 587 2.20 -11.32 -20.40
CA SER A 587 2.17 -11.90 -19.06
C SER A 587 3.60 -12.23 -18.65
N LEU A 588 4.00 -11.80 -17.46
CA LEU A 588 5.34 -12.06 -16.93
C LEU A 588 5.39 -13.37 -16.14
N ALA A 589 4.41 -14.25 -16.31
CA ALA A 589 4.35 -15.55 -15.62
C ALA A 589 5.50 -16.50 -15.98
N THR A 590 6.22 -16.24 -17.07
CA THR A 590 7.37 -17.03 -17.52
C THR A 590 8.63 -16.19 -17.57
N GLU A 591 9.77 -16.80 -17.26
CA GLU A 591 11.09 -16.14 -17.29
C GLU A 591 11.63 -15.95 -18.70
N THR A 592 11.11 -16.68 -19.70
CA THR A 592 11.52 -16.54 -21.10
C THR A 592 10.29 -16.40 -22.00
N VAL A 593 10.39 -15.54 -23.01
CA VAL A 593 9.36 -15.28 -24.01
C VAL A 593 9.98 -15.37 -25.40
N SER A 594 9.54 -16.34 -26.20
CA SER A 594 9.99 -16.50 -27.58
C SER A 594 9.03 -15.80 -28.55
N PHE A 595 9.58 -15.06 -29.51
CA PHE A 595 8.82 -14.38 -30.56
C PHE A 595 9.60 -14.37 -31.87
N GLN A 596 8.96 -13.94 -32.96
CA GLN A 596 9.61 -13.81 -34.27
C GLN A 596 9.45 -12.40 -34.81
N ILE A 597 10.41 -11.93 -35.59
CA ILE A 597 10.23 -10.76 -36.47
C ILE A 597 10.06 -11.26 -37.90
N LYS A 598 8.90 -10.98 -38.48
CA LYS A 598 8.52 -11.35 -39.84
C LYS A 598 8.61 -10.12 -40.75
N ALA A 599 9.47 -10.20 -41.75
CA ALA A 599 9.66 -9.18 -42.77
C ALA A 599 8.52 -9.19 -43.80
N SER A 600 8.38 -8.10 -44.54
CA SER A 600 7.29 -7.91 -45.51
C SER A 600 7.33 -8.89 -46.70
N ASP A 601 8.46 -9.52 -46.99
CA ASP A 601 8.57 -10.61 -48.00
C ASP A 601 8.16 -12.00 -47.48
N GLY A 602 7.86 -12.11 -46.18
CA GLY A 602 7.49 -13.34 -45.49
C GLY A 602 8.64 -14.02 -44.73
N THR A 603 9.89 -13.61 -44.92
CA THR A 603 11.05 -14.11 -44.17
C THR A 603 10.88 -13.83 -42.67
N SER A 604 11.25 -14.76 -41.79
CA SER A 604 11.10 -14.60 -40.33
C SER A 604 12.38 -15.01 -39.59
N ALA A 605 12.73 -14.29 -38.53
CA ALA A 605 13.80 -14.65 -37.59
C ALA A 605 13.25 -14.76 -36.17
N GLY A 606 13.74 -15.74 -35.40
CA GLY A 606 13.35 -15.97 -34.01
C GLY A 606 14.21 -15.18 -33.03
N TYR A 607 13.59 -14.77 -31.93
CA TYR A 607 14.18 -14.01 -30.83
C TYR A 607 13.68 -14.57 -29.50
N GLU A 608 14.50 -14.45 -28.46
CA GLU A 608 14.12 -14.77 -27.09
C GLU A 608 14.29 -13.56 -26.19
N LEU A 609 13.33 -13.34 -25.28
CA LEU A 609 13.41 -12.34 -24.22
C LEU A 609 13.42 -13.04 -22.87
N HIS A 610 14.54 -12.93 -22.15
CA HIS A 610 14.73 -13.37 -20.78
C HIS A 610 14.37 -12.26 -19.80
N ILE A 611 13.49 -12.56 -18.85
CA ILE A 611 12.91 -11.64 -17.90
C ILE A 611 13.35 -12.07 -16.52
N ALA A 612 14.26 -11.30 -15.92
CA ALA A 612 14.64 -11.45 -14.53
C ALA A 612 13.76 -10.55 -13.67
N ARG A 613 13.25 -11.08 -12.56
CA ARG A 613 12.60 -10.27 -11.53
C ARG A 613 13.62 -9.84 -10.49
N GLU A 614 13.53 -8.61 -10.02
CA GLU A 614 14.21 -8.19 -8.80
C GLU A 614 13.58 -8.89 -7.60
N ALA A 615 14.40 -9.16 -6.59
CA ALA A 615 13.91 -9.70 -5.32
C ALA A 615 13.16 -8.62 -4.53
N SER A 616 12.04 -8.98 -3.92
CA SER A 616 11.20 -8.05 -3.15
C SER A 616 11.95 -7.47 -1.94
N SER A 617 11.78 -6.17 -1.68
CA SER A 617 12.31 -5.47 -0.48
C SER A 617 11.28 -5.33 0.64
N ILE A 618 10.13 -6.01 0.54
CA ILE A 618 9.07 -5.97 1.55
C ILE A 618 9.45 -6.89 2.71
N ALA A 619 9.76 -6.28 3.86
CA ALA A 619 10.01 -6.96 5.14
C ALA A 619 8.92 -6.67 6.20
N THR A 620 7.72 -6.28 5.77
CA THR A 620 6.64 -5.89 6.68
C THR A 620 5.82 -7.10 7.16
N VAL A 621 5.22 -7.02 8.34
CA VAL A 621 4.20 -7.98 8.82
C VAL A 621 2.94 -7.23 9.24
N THR A 622 1.80 -7.90 9.17
CA THR A 622 0.51 -7.36 9.65
C THR A 622 -0.18 -8.37 10.55
N SER A 623 -1.11 -7.93 11.38
CA SER A 623 -1.92 -8.81 12.22
C SER A 623 -3.36 -8.33 12.30
N GLY A 624 -4.28 -9.28 12.38
CA GLY A 624 -5.67 -9.01 12.77
C GLY A 624 -5.92 -9.14 14.28
N ALA A 625 -4.99 -9.75 15.02
CA ALA A 625 -5.10 -10.01 16.45
C ALA A 625 -4.27 -9.05 17.31
N TYR A 626 -3.14 -8.57 16.77
CA TYR A 626 -2.18 -7.70 17.47
C TYR A 626 -2.05 -6.35 16.79
N THR A 627 -1.49 -5.37 17.51
CA THR A 627 -1.24 -4.03 16.98
C THR A 627 0.21 -3.91 16.51
N VAL A 628 0.42 -3.70 15.21
CA VAL A 628 1.75 -3.55 14.59
C VAL A 628 2.03 -2.08 14.33
N SER A 629 3.19 -1.56 14.76
CA SER A 629 3.57 -0.16 14.51
C SER A 629 4.01 0.06 13.06
N GLU A 630 3.61 1.17 12.45
CA GLU A 630 3.97 1.52 11.05
C GLU A 630 4.85 2.77 10.99
N THR A 631 5.98 2.76 11.70
CA THR A 631 6.87 3.94 11.75
C THR A 631 7.76 4.06 10.50
N GLY A 632 7.88 2.98 9.72
CA GLY A 632 8.78 2.92 8.56
C GLY A 632 10.24 2.73 8.95
N SER A 633 10.53 2.51 10.24
CA SER A 633 11.88 2.31 10.78
C SER A 633 12.34 0.85 10.61
N VAL A 634 13.65 0.62 10.80
CA VAL A 634 14.23 -0.74 10.85
C VAL A 634 13.82 -1.53 12.10
N SER A 635 13.33 -0.83 13.13
CA SER A 635 12.79 -1.41 14.37
C SER A 635 11.37 -0.90 14.60
N GLU A 636 10.44 -1.82 14.81
CA GLU A 636 9.01 -1.61 15.01
C GLU A 636 8.52 -2.47 16.19
N THR A 637 7.27 -2.32 16.60
CA THR A 637 6.69 -3.08 17.73
C THR A 637 5.42 -3.83 17.36
N ILE A 638 5.23 -5.01 17.93
CA ILE A 638 3.96 -5.76 17.92
C ILE A 638 3.44 -5.78 19.35
N SER A 639 2.28 -5.18 19.60
CA SER A 639 1.73 -4.94 20.94
C SER A 639 0.34 -5.55 21.09
N ASN A 640 -0.18 -5.58 22.32
CA ASN A 640 -1.45 -6.21 22.71
C ASN A 640 -1.45 -7.74 22.54
N VAL A 641 -0.30 -8.39 22.67
CA VAL A 641 -0.20 -9.86 22.66
C VAL A 641 -0.64 -10.39 24.03
N PRO A 642 -1.65 -11.28 24.14
CA PRO A 642 -2.06 -11.84 25.42
C PRO A 642 -0.93 -12.62 26.11
N TYR A 643 -0.86 -12.55 27.44
CA TYR A 643 0.07 -13.36 28.22
C TYR A 643 -0.21 -14.85 28.03
N GLY A 644 0.86 -15.66 27.98
CA GLY A 644 0.76 -17.11 27.75
C GLY A 644 0.43 -17.51 26.32
N THR A 645 0.45 -16.57 25.35
CA THR A 645 0.29 -16.91 23.93
C THR A 645 1.42 -17.83 23.48
N ALA A 646 1.08 -19.04 23.04
CA ALA A 646 2.06 -19.97 22.49
C ALA A 646 2.70 -19.39 21.22
N LYS A 647 3.98 -19.68 20.99
CA LYS A 647 4.74 -19.18 19.83
C LYS A 647 4.04 -19.50 18.51
N ILE A 648 3.47 -20.70 18.41
CA ILE A 648 2.74 -21.15 17.23
C ILE A 648 1.48 -20.31 16.96
N ASP A 649 0.74 -19.95 18.00
CA ASP A 649 -0.49 -19.17 17.88
C ASP A 649 -0.17 -17.70 17.55
N PHE A 650 0.92 -17.18 18.13
CA PHE A 650 1.44 -15.86 17.78
C PHE A 650 1.82 -15.76 16.31
N LEU A 651 2.63 -16.69 15.81
CA LEU A 651 3.06 -16.73 14.41
C LEU A 651 1.87 -16.93 13.45
N ALA A 652 0.90 -17.77 13.82
CA ALA A 652 -0.31 -18.01 13.03
C ALA A 652 -1.22 -16.76 12.93
N ALA A 653 -1.16 -15.86 13.91
CA ALA A 653 -1.92 -14.61 13.93
C ALA A 653 -1.24 -13.47 13.14
N LEU A 654 -0.04 -13.70 12.60
CA LEU A 654 0.69 -12.77 11.74
C LEU A 654 0.55 -13.12 10.26
N MET A 655 0.51 -12.10 9.41
CA MET A 655 0.51 -12.22 7.95
C MET A 655 1.77 -11.58 7.37
N LYS A 656 2.45 -12.31 6.48
CA LYS A 656 3.58 -11.81 5.72
C LYS A 656 3.16 -10.66 4.79
N GLY A 657 3.99 -9.62 4.71
CA GLY A 657 3.83 -8.56 3.71
C GLY A 657 4.14 -9.03 2.28
N ASP A 658 5.06 -9.99 2.17
CA ASP A 658 5.42 -10.69 0.92
C ASP A 658 5.57 -12.20 1.20
N PRO A 659 5.02 -13.10 0.36
CA PRO A 659 5.09 -14.54 0.57
C PRO A 659 6.54 -15.08 0.63
N ASN A 660 7.49 -14.44 -0.04
CA ASN A 660 8.88 -14.87 -0.16
C ASN A 660 9.79 -14.29 0.95
N GLN A 661 9.28 -13.41 1.82
CA GLN A 661 10.04 -12.94 2.98
C GLN A 661 10.29 -14.09 3.96
N THR A 662 11.44 -14.07 4.63
CA THR A 662 11.84 -15.07 5.63
C THR A 662 11.76 -14.49 7.04
N TRP A 663 11.40 -15.32 8.00
CA TRP A 663 11.27 -14.94 9.40
C TRP A 663 12.34 -15.67 10.20
N ASP A 664 13.06 -14.92 11.02
CA ASP A 664 13.99 -15.41 12.01
C ASP A 664 13.31 -15.33 13.38
N GLU A 665 12.91 -16.51 13.85
CA GLU A 665 12.13 -16.72 15.06
C GLU A 665 13.01 -17.07 16.26
N THR A 666 14.33 -16.99 16.13
CA THR A 666 15.27 -17.35 17.21
C THR A 666 15.15 -16.42 18.42
N GLY A 667 14.71 -15.17 18.20
CA GLY A 667 14.41 -14.20 19.26
C GLY A 667 13.01 -14.31 19.86
N LEU A 668 12.25 -15.38 19.57
CA LEU A 668 10.91 -15.61 20.11
C LEU A 668 10.90 -16.79 21.09
N SER A 669 10.38 -16.52 22.28
CA SER A 669 10.15 -17.47 23.37
C SER A 669 8.85 -18.26 23.15
N ASP A 670 8.68 -19.40 23.84
CA ASP A 670 7.42 -20.15 23.85
C ASP A 670 7.04 -20.53 25.29
N PRO A 671 6.02 -19.89 25.90
CA PRO A 671 5.15 -18.85 25.33
C PRO A 671 5.89 -17.52 25.05
N ILE A 672 5.28 -16.67 24.23
CA ILE A 672 5.85 -15.36 23.84
C ILE A 672 6.06 -14.49 25.08
N ALA A 673 7.27 -13.91 25.18
CA ALA A 673 7.67 -13.04 26.27
C ALA A 673 7.67 -11.56 25.86
N ASN A 674 7.57 -10.67 26.86
CA ASN A 674 7.67 -9.23 26.64
C ASN A 674 9.12 -8.87 26.29
N GLY A 675 9.32 -8.16 25.18
CA GLY A 675 10.64 -7.83 24.65
C GLY A 675 11.18 -8.80 23.59
N ASP A 676 10.50 -9.92 23.32
CA ASP A 676 10.85 -10.85 22.26
C ASP A 676 10.98 -10.15 20.90
N ILE A 677 11.89 -10.63 20.05
CA ILE A 677 12.20 -10.00 18.75
C ILE A 677 11.91 -10.97 17.61
N LEU A 678 10.96 -10.60 16.75
CA LEU A 678 10.78 -11.22 15.43
C LEU A 678 11.59 -10.44 14.40
N LYS A 679 12.55 -11.09 13.73
CA LYS A 679 13.30 -10.48 12.64
C LYS A 679 12.77 -10.98 11.30
N VAL A 680 12.50 -10.04 10.40
CA VAL A 680 11.90 -10.30 9.09
C VAL A 680 12.86 -9.81 8.02
N THR A 681 13.25 -10.71 7.12
CA THR A 681 14.15 -10.41 6.01
C THR A 681 13.35 -10.51 4.71
N ALA A 682 13.39 -9.45 3.90
CA ALA A 682 12.79 -9.45 2.59
C ALA A 682 13.50 -10.45 1.66
N GLU A 683 12.88 -10.75 0.51
CA GLU A 683 13.45 -11.67 -0.49
C GLU A 683 14.81 -11.19 -1.03
N ASP A 684 15.06 -9.87 -1.05
CA ASP A 684 16.34 -9.29 -1.46
C ASP A 684 17.52 -9.63 -0.54
N GLY A 685 17.27 -10.18 0.65
CA GLY A 685 18.27 -10.55 1.65
C GLY A 685 18.97 -9.37 2.34
N GLY A 686 18.77 -8.14 1.86
CA GLY A 686 19.40 -6.93 2.39
C GLY A 686 18.46 -6.08 3.24
N THR A 687 17.16 -6.13 2.98
CA THR A 687 16.15 -5.38 3.71
C THR A 687 15.66 -6.19 4.89
N ILE A 688 15.98 -5.73 6.10
CA ILE A 688 15.66 -6.40 7.36
C ILE A 688 14.88 -5.45 8.27
N LYS A 689 13.78 -5.94 8.84
CA LYS A 689 13.02 -5.28 9.90
C LYS A 689 13.00 -6.14 11.17
N GLN A 690 13.03 -5.49 12.33
CA GLN A 690 12.91 -6.13 13.63
C GLN A 690 11.64 -5.65 14.34
N TYR A 691 10.90 -6.57 14.94
CA TYR A 691 9.69 -6.29 15.69
C TYR A 691 9.87 -6.70 17.14
N ALA A 692 9.93 -5.73 18.05
CA ALA A 692 9.91 -5.98 19.49
C ALA A 692 8.47 -6.22 19.97
N ILE A 693 8.25 -7.28 20.74
CA ILE A 693 6.93 -7.71 21.16
C ILE A 693 6.60 -7.13 22.54
N SER A 694 5.37 -6.65 22.72
CA SER A 694 4.86 -6.18 24.00
C SER A 694 3.58 -6.92 24.38
N LEU A 695 3.61 -7.52 25.58
CA LEU A 695 2.47 -8.25 26.13
C LEU A 695 1.41 -7.30 26.70
N LYS A 696 0.16 -7.75 26.71
CA LYS A 696 -0.98 -7.02 27.27
C LYS A 696 -0.97 -7.12 28.80
N VAL A 697 -0.90 -5.98 29.49
CA VAL A 697 -1.05 -5.91 30.95
C VAL A 697 -2.53 -6.10 31.32
N GLU A 698 -2.85 -7.11 32.13
CA GLU A 698 -4.19 -7.26 32.72
C GLU A 698 -4.29 -6.39 33.98
N VAL A 699 -5.39 -5.64 34.11
CA VAL A 699 -5.68 -4.81 35.28
C VAL A 699 -6.26 -5.72 36.39
N PRO A 700 -5.64 -5.77 37.59
CA PRO A 700 -6.14 -6.58 38.70
C PRO A 700 -7.59 -6.26 39.10
N LEU A 701 -8.28 -7.26 39.65
CA LEU A 701 -9.65 -7.10 40.19
C LEU A 701 -9.71 -5.93 41.19
N GLY A 702 -10.72 -5.07 41.05
CA GLY A 702 -10.94 -3.93 41.96
C GLY A 702 -10.13 -2.66 41.67
N ILE A 703 -9.31 -2.63 40.60
CA ILE A 703 -8.59 -1.44 40.14
C ILE A 703 -9.20 -0.96 38.81
N ASN A 704 -9.65 0.29 38.75
CA ASN A 704 -10.16 0.93 37.53
C ASN A 704 -9.03 1.41 36.63
N HIS A 705 -7.98 1.97 37.24
CA HIS A 705 -6.85 2.52 36.52
C HIS A 705 -5.56 2.45 37.36
N TRP A 706 -4.45 2.12 36.71
CA TRP A 706 -3.11 2.08 37.32
C TRP A 706 -2.16 2.89 36.44
N THR A 707 -1.52 3.89 37.03
CA THR A 707 -0.46 4.68 36.39
C THR A 707 0.88 4.44 37.06
N THR A 708 1.94 4.30 36.27
CA THR A 708 3.32 4.36 36.76
C THR A 708 4.10 5.34 35.92
N THR A 709 4.85 6.23 36.56
CA THR A 709 5.72 7.19 35.86
C THR A 709 7.16 7.02 36.29
N LEU A 710 8.04 6.91 35.30
CA LEU A 710 9.49 6.85 35.43
C LEU A 710 10.06 8.15 34.84
N ASP A 711 10.70 8.96 35.68
CA ASP A 711 11.27 10.27 35.30
C ASP A 711 10.26 11.17 34.56
N GLY A 712 8.98 11.11 34.95
CA GLY A 712 7.88 11.87 34.37
C GLY A 712 7.29 11.30 33.07
N THR A 713 7.77 10.13 32.63
CA THR A 713 7.23 9.40 31.47
C THR A 713 6.42 8.20 31.95
N GLU A 714 5.25 7.97 31.36
CA GLU A 714 4.43 6.80 31.68
C GLU A 714 5.16 5.50 31.29
N THR A 715 5.17 4.52 32.20
CA THR A 715 5.82 3.22 32.01
C THR A 715 4.90 2.10 32.48
N SER A 716 5.09 0.91 31.93
CA SER A 716 4.26 -0.27 32.20
C SER A 716 5.07 -1.36 32.89
N TRP A 717 4.38 -2.17 33.70
CA TRP A 717 4.97 -3.31 34.40
C TRP A 717 4.85 -4.58 33.55
N SER A 718 5.81 -5.48 33.70
CA SER A 718 5.68 -6.89 33.32
C SER A 718 4.75 -7.57 34.32
N TYR A 719 3.84 -8.43 33.86
CA TYR A 719 3.03 -9.29 34.72
C TYR A 719 3.64 -10.68 34.74
N ASP A 720 3.99 -11.16 35.93
CA ASP A 720 4.77 -12.38 36.11
C ASP A 720 3.91 -13.57 36.55
N GLY A 721 2.67 -13.34 36.98
CA GLY A 721 1.70 -14.40 37.28
C GLY A 721 0.78 -14.10 38.47
N GLU A 722 -0.08 -15.09 38.79
CA GLU A 722 -1.00 -15.05 39.92
C GLU A 722 -0.93 -16.35 40.73
N GLU A 723 -1.00 -16.21 42.05
CA GLU A 723 -1.22 -17.30 42.99
C GLU A 723 -2.56 -17.10 43.71
N SER A 724 -3.39 -18.14 43.70
CA SER A 724 -4.62 -18.17 44.48
C SER A 724 -4.41 -18.95 45.78
N GLY A 725 -4.95 -18.44 46.88
CA GLY A 725 -4.86 -19.04 48.20
C GLY A 725 -6.02 -18.65 49.10
N THR A 726 -5.85 -18.88 50.39
CA THR A 726 -6.80 -18.47 51.43
C THR A 726 -6.06 -17.93 52.63
N ASN A 727 -6.45 -16.76 53.14
CA ASN A 727 -5.97 -16.23 54.41
C ASN A 727 -7.02 -16.52 55.50
N GLY A 728 -6.90 -17.68 56.16
CA GLY A 728 -7.97 -18.22 57.00
C GLY A 728 -9.14 -18.75 56.15
N GLU A 729 -10.34 -18.20 56.32
CA GLU A 729 -11.55 -18.55 55.53
C GLU A 729 -11.79 -17.60 54.32
N ILE A 730 -10.99 -16.53 54.18
CA ILE A 730 -11.15 -15.52 53.12
C ILE A 730 -10.31 -15.91 51.89
N PRO A 731 -10.89 -15.96 50.68
CA PRO A 731 -10.12 -16.16 49.45
C PRO A 731 -9.08 -15.05 49.25
N SER A 732 -7.87 -15.42 48.83
CA SER A 732 -6.79 -14.47 48.55
C SER A 732 -6.19 -14.69 47.16
N LYS A 733 -5.86 -13.61 46.45
CA LYS A 733 -5.11 -13.65 45.18
C LYS A 733 -3.88 -12.76 45.28
N THR A 734 -2.73 -13.31 44.91
CA THR A 734 -1.47 -12.56 44.81
C THR A 734 -1.06 -12.46 43.35
N HIS A 735 -0.89 -11.25 42.85
CA HIS A 735 -0.41 -10.97 41.49
C HIS A 735 1.02 -10.45 41.56
N TYR A 736 1.88 -10.95 40.68
CA TYR A 736 3.29 -10.58 40.62
C TYR A 736 3.56 -9.70 39.40
N TYR A 737 4.29 -8.62 39.60
CA TYR A 737 4.68 -7.67 38.56
C TYR A 737 6.14 -7.27 38.70
N SER A 738 6.81 -7.06 37.58
CA SER A 738 8.23 -6.69 37.54
C SER A 738 8.50 -5.48 36.65
N LEU A 739 9.44 -4.63 37.07
CA LEU A 739 9.95 -3.48 36.33
C LEU A 739 11.47 -3.52 36.31
N TYR A 740 12.06 -3.52 35.12
CA TYR A 740 13.52 -3.58 34.94
C TYR A 740 14.07 -2.23 34.50
N LEU A 741 15.01 -1.70 35.27
CA LEU A 741 15.66 -0.41 35.08
C LEU A 741 17.16 -0.61 34.94
N THR A 742 17.81 0.11 34.02
CA THR A 742 19.26 0.00 33.80
C THR A 742 20.10 0.85 34.75
N ALA A 743 19.48 1.83 35.40
CA ALA A 743 20.08 2.72 36.40
C ALA A 743 19.01 3.24 37.36
N ILE A 744 19.42 3.78 38.51
CA ILE A 744 18.51 4.38 39.49
C ILE A 744 17.78 5.58 38.84
N PRO A 745 16.44 5.58 38.77
CA PRO A 745 15.69 6.69 38.21
C PRO A 745 15.71 7.91 39.14
N THR A 746 15.53 9.09 38.55
CA THR A 746 15.38 10.33 39.34
C THR A 746 14.02 10.41 40.05
N SER A 747 13.00 9.75 39.51
CA SER A 747 11.67 9.62 40.11
C SER A 747 10.96 8.38 39.60
N LEU A 748 10.46 7.53 40.50
CA LEU A 748 9.51 6.45 40.20
C LEU A 748 8.23 6.70 41.00
N GLN A 749 7.09 6.88 40.34
CA GLN A 749 5.80 7.11 41.02
C GLN A 749 4.76 6.09 40.57
N VAL A 750 3.96 5.59 41.53
CA VAL A 750 2.84 4.70 41.28
C VAL A 750 1.54 5.31 41.79
N GLY A 751 0.47 5.20 41.01
CA GLY A 751 -0.87 5.67 41.35
C GLY A 751 -1.91 4.62 40.99
N PHE A 752 -2.90 4.45 41.87
CA PHE A 752 -3.97 3.47 41.73
C PHE A 752 -5.32 4.14 41.93
N ASP A 753 -6.23 3.92 40.98
CA ASP A 753 -7.64 4.28 41.06
C ASP A 753 -8.45 3.00 41.28
N PHE A 754 -9.13 2.91 42.41
CA PHE A 754 -9.84 1.72 42.85
C PHE A 754 -11.33 1.80 42.52
N ALA A 755 -11.95 0.65 42.28
CA ALA A 755 -13.40 0.54 42.14
C ALA A 755 -14.10 0.76 43.49
N ASP A 756 -15.38 1.16 43.45
CA ASP A 756 -16.17 1.47 44.65
C ASP A 756 -16.29 0.28 45.63
N ASN A 757 -16.11 -0.95 45.13
CA ASN A 757 -16.16 -2.19 45.91
C ASN A 757 -14.77 -2.64 46.43
N ALA A 758 -13.72 -1.83 46.25
CA ALA A 758 -12.39 -2.09 46.77
C ALA A 758 -12.07 -1.18 47.97
N ALA A 759 -11.50 -1.76 49.04
CA ALA A 759 -11.21 -1.05 50.28
C ALA A 759 -9.89 -1.48 50.93
N GLY A 760 -9.36 -0.63 51.82
CA GLY A 760 -8.22 -0.97 52.66
C GLY A 760 -6.86 -1.00 51.95
N ALA A 761 -6.72 -0.28 50.83
CA ALA A 761 -5.52 -0.28 50.00
C ALA A 761 -4.31 0.34 50.71
N MET A 762 -3.34 -0.50 51.08
CA MET A 762 -2.10 -0.13 51.76
C MET A 762 -0.89 -0.66 51.00
N LEU A 763 0.08 0.22 50.76
CA LEU A 763 1.33 -0.09 50.08
C LEU A 763 2.48 -0.18 51.08
N TYR A 764 3.24 -1.26 51.03
CA TYR A 764 4.36 -1.56 51.91
C TYR A 764 5.65 -1.71 51.11
N LYS A 765 6.80 -1.41 51.74
CA LYS A 765 8.11 -1.86 51.28
C LYS A 765 8.45 -3.15 52.03
N GLU A 766 9.11 -4.09 51.38
CA GLU A 766 9.51 -5.36 52.00
C GLU A 766 10.10 -5.17 53.42
N TYR A 767 9.62 -5.96 54.39
CA TYR A 767 10.01 -5.96 55.82
C TYR A 767 9.68 -4.71 56.65
N ASP A 768 9.01 -3.70 56.10
CA ASP A 768 8.51 -2.59 56.92
C ASP A 768 7.12 -2.92 57.50
N GLU A 769 6.96 -2.75 58.81
CA GLU A 769 5.67 -2.90 59.48
C GLU A 769 4.73 -1.72 59.20
N ASN A 770 5.27 -0.59 58.71
CA ASN A 770 4.48 0.61 58.41
C ASN A 770 4.22 0.75 56.90
N PRO A 771 2.98 1.10 56.49
CA PRO A 771 2.69 1.36 55.09
C PRO A 771 3.33 2.67 54.62
N ILE A 772 3.95 2.64 53.44
CA ILE A 772 4.48 3.82 52.73
C ILE A 772 3.33 4.73 52.28
N ALA A 773 2.18 4.13 51.95
CA ALA A 773 1.00 4.87 51.54
C ALA A 773 -0.30 4.14 51.88
N ASN A 774 -1.34 4.95 52.12
CA ASN A 774 -2.72 4.51 52.29
C ASN A 774 -3.59 5.18 51.22
N PHE A 775 -3.89 4.43 50.17
CA PHE A 775 -4.66 4.94 49.03
C PHE A 775 -6.15 5.12 49.35
N SER A 776 -6.64 4.59 50.48
CA SER A 776 -7.98 4.87 50.98
C SER A 776 -8.13 6.28 51.58
N GLN A 777 -7.04 7.01 51.82
CA GLN A 777 -7.06 8.37 52.38
C GLN A 777 -6.49 9.45 51.44
N SER A 778 -5.66 9.05 50.47
CA SER A 778 -5.02 9.96 49.50
C SER A 778 -4.87 9.26 48.14
N PRO A 779 -5.58 9.69 47.09
CA PRO A 779 -5.54 9.06 45.76
C PRO A 779 -4.36 9.53 44.89
N ASP A 780 -3.53 10.46 45.38
CA ASP A 780 -2.40 10.99 44.62
C ASP A 780 -1.29 9.93 44.41
N PRO A 781 -0.57 9.96 43.26
CA PRO A 781 0.58 9.08 43.02
C PRO A 781 1.66 9.22 44.10
N VAL A 782 2.23 8.08 44.49
CA VAL A 782 3.23 7.97 45.57
C VAL A 782 4.60 7.70 44.95
N SER A 783 5.62 8.41 45.45
CA SER A 783 7.00 8.19 45.02
C SER A 783 7.60 6.96 45.72
N LEU A 784 8.18 6.06 44.93
CA LEU A 784 8.87 4.87 45.40
C LEU A 784 10.38 5.15 45.44
N GLU A 785 10.97 4.99 46.61
CA GLU A 785 12.43 5.03 46.77
C GLU A 785 13.01 3.66 46.40
N VAL A 786 13.73 3.63 45.27
CA VAL A 786 14.42 2.44 44.74
C VAL A 786 15.93 2.62 44.78
N TYR A 787 16.64 1.52 45.01
CA TYR A 787 18.09 1.42 45.07
C TYR A 787 18.60 0.44 44.01
N GLU A 788 19.91 0.41 43.74
CA GLU A 788 20.53 -0.64 42.92
C GLU A 788 20.21 -2.03 43.50
N GLY A 789 19.90 -3.00 42.63
CA GLY A 789 19.43 -4.33 43.00
C GLY A 789 17.90 -4.48 42.98
N ASN A 790 17.39 -5.46 43.72
CA ASN A 790 15.96 -5.76 43.80
C ASN A 790 15.26 -4.87 44.84
N ASN A 791 14.08 -4.36 44.49
CA ASN A 791 13.23 -3.57 45.37
C ASN A 791 11.80 -4.11 45.30
N THR A 792 11.31 -4.71 46.39
CA THR A 792 9.97 -5.27 46.44
C THR A 792 9.00 -4.34 47.17
N PHE A 793 7.85 -4.10 46.55
CA PHE A 793 6.72 -3.41 47.15
C PHE A 793 5.48 -4.30 47.15
N SER A 794 4.64 -4.18 48.16
CA SER A 794 3.41 -4.97 48.29
C SER A 794 2.21 -4.06 48.47
N LEU A 795 1.27 -4.09 47.54
CA LEU A 795 -0.02 -3.41 47.67
C LEU A 795 -1.07 -4.41 48.10
N ASN A 796 -1.65 -4.21 49.28
CA ASN A 796 -2.68 -5.10 49.84
C ASN A 796 -4.01 -4.35 49.88
N TYR A 797 -5.09 -4.96 49.39
CA TYR A 797 -6.44 -4.40 49.42
C TYR A 797 -7.49 -5.53 49.40
N GLN A 798 -8.75 -5.20 49.67
CA GLN A 798 -9.86 -6.15 49.62
C GLN A 798 -10.89 -5.71 48.58
N VAL A 799 -11.53 -6.68 47.93
CA VAL A 799 -12.60 -6.45 46.96
C VAL A 799 -13.83 -7.24 47.38
N GLU A 800 -14.96 -6.56 47.56
CA GLU A 800 -16.25 -7.19 47.83
C GLU A 800 -16.97 -7.54 46.53
N ASP A 801 -17.54 -8.75 46.45
CA ASP A 801 -18.41 -9.14 45.35
C ASP A 801 -19.86 -8.64 45.56
N ASP A 802 -20.72 -8.87 44.57
CA ASP A 802 -22.14 -8.45 44.62
C ASP A 802 -22.94 -9.11 45.76
N GLN A 803 -22.38 -10.12 46.43
CA GLN A 803 -22.98 -10.86 47.54
C GLN A 803 -22.43 -10.39 48.90
N GLY A 804 -21.44 -9.49 48.91
CA GLY A 804 -20.79 -8.95 50.09
C GLY A 804 -19.67 -9.84 50.64
N GLU A 805 -19.21 -10.83 49.86
CA GLU A 805 -18.06 -11.67 50.23
C GLU A 805 -16.76 -10.97 49.81
N ALA A 806 -15.83 -10.81 50.75
CA ALA A 806 -14.56 -10.14 50.51
C ALA A 806 -13.51 -11.11 49.96
N THR A 807 -12.74 -10.68 48.98
CA THR A 807 -11.51 -11.34 48.51
C THR A 807 -10.32 -10.44 48.81
N GLU A 808 -9.27 -10.98 49.40
CA GLU A 808 -8.02 -10.25 49.65
C GLU A 808 -7.14 -10.28 48.39
N ILE A 809 -6.70 -9.12 47.91
CA ILE A 809 -5.83 -9.00 46.76
C ILE A 809 -4.48 -8.40 47.20
N LYS A 810 -3.40 -9.02 46.72
CA LYS A 810 -2.03 -8.59 46.95
C LYS A 810 -1.32 -8.39 45.62
N LEU A 811 -0.80 -7.20 45.34
CA LEU A 811 0.11 -6.98 44.21
C LEU A 811 1.55 -6.92 44.72
N ILE A 812 2.40 -7.81 44.23
CA ILE A 812 3.84 -7.77 44.43
C ILE A 812 4.45 -7.02 43.26
N LEU A 813 5.11 -5.90 43.55
CA LEU A 813 5.76 -5.05 42.57
C LEU A 813 7.28 -5.11 42.78
N ASN A 814 7.97 -5.84 41.92
CA ASN A 814 9.42 -5.99 41.96
C ASN A 814 10.07 -4.97 41.02
N VAL A 815 10.98 -4.14 41.52
CA VAL A 815 11.76 -3.21 40.70
C VAL A 815 13.23 -3.60 40.76
N TYR A 816 13.75 -4.05 39.62
CA TYR A 816 15.14 -4.43 39.44
C TYR A 816 15.90 -3.25 38.84
N VAL A 817 16.94 -2.77 39.52
CA VAL A 817 17.70 -1.58 39.10
C VAL A 817 19.18 -1.93 38.94
N GLY A 818 19.68 -1.88 37.70
CA GLY A 818 21.07 -2.19 37.39
C GLY A 818 21.43 -3.67 37.63
N VAL A 819 22.73 -3.97 37.70
CA VAL A 819 23.28 -5.27 38.11
C VAL A 819 23.90 -5.07 39.50
N PRO A 820 23.58 -5.87 40.53
CA PRO A 820 24.20 -5.69 41.83
C PRO A 820 25.72 -5.87 41.71
N ALA A 821 26.48 -4.90 42.19
CA ALA A 821 27.94 -5.01 42.21
C ALA A 821 28.36 -5.99 43.33
N PHE A 822 29.16 -7.00 42.99
CA PHE A 822 29.67 -8.01 43.94
C PHE A 822 31.06 -7.61 44.45
N ASP A 823 31.28 -7.75 45.77
CA ASP A 823 32.59 -7.48 46.39
C ASP A 823 33.48 -8.74 46.47
N GLY A 824 32.99 -9.88 45.97
CA GLY A 824 33.72 -11.15 45.88
C GLY A 824 33.20 -12.24 46.82
N PHE A 825 34.01 -13.31 46.94
CA PHE A 825 33.76 -14.45 47.81
C PHE A 825 34.55 -14.31 49.11
N ASN A 826 33.90 -14.50 50.26
CA ASN A 826 34.57 -14.62 51.55
C ASN A 826 34.55 -16.08 52.00
N VAL A 827 35.69 -16.58 52.48
CA VAL A 827 35.79 -17.89 53.14
C VAL A 827 35.88 -17.67 54.64
N LEU A 828 34.83 -18.05 55.38
CA LEU A 828 34.79 -17.94 56.83
C LEU A 828 34.92 -19.32 57.47
N SER A 829 35.74 -19.43 58.51
CA SER A 829 35.73 -20.57 59.43
C SER A 829 34.58 -20.37 60.41
N GLU A 830 33.51 -21.16 60.28
CA GLU A 830 32.47 -21.22 61.31
C GLU A 830 32.67 -22.47 62.16
N ASN A 831 32.51 -22.31 63.48
CA ASN A 831 32.41 -23.45 64.38
C ASN A 831 30.99 -23.99 64.28
N ASP A 832 30.84 -25.16 63.66
CA ASP A 832 29.57 -25.86 63.69
C ASP A 832 29.33 -26.41 65.11
N TRP A 833 28.34 -25.85 65.79
CA TRP A 833 28.05 -26.10 67.21
C TRP A 833 27.57 -27.53 67.48
N GLU A 834 27.16 -28.26 66.45
CA GLU A 834 26.71 -29.65 66.56
C GLU A 834 27.84 -30.70 66.40
N HIS A 835 28.92 -30.40 65.67
CA HIS A 835 29.91 -31.42 65.27
C HIS A 835 31.37 -31.09 65.58
N ASN A 836 31.71 -29.91 66.12
CA ASN A 836 33.05 -29.59 66.62
C ASN A 836 34.16 -29.64 65.53
N TYR A 837 33.81 -29.46 64.26
CA TYR A 837 34.72 -29.32 63.13
C TYR A 837 34.75 -27.85 62.67
N GLN A 838 35.92 -27.38 62.21
CA GLN A 838 36.02 -26.13 61.47
C GLN A 838 35.71 -26.39 60.01
N SER A 839 34.56 -25.94 59.54
CA SER A 839 34.20 -26.06 58.13
C SER A 839 34.41 -24.71 57.42
N PRO A 840 35.07 -24.69 56.25
CA PRO A 840 35.12 -23.48 55.43
C PRO A 840 33.73 -23.21 54.85
N SER A 841 33.19 -22.04 55.14
CA SER A 841 31.94 -21.54 54.58
C SER A 841 32.24 -20.51 53.50
N LEU A 842 31.53 -20.59 52.36
CA LEU A 842 31.63 -19.63 51.27
C LEU A 842 30.47 -18.64 51.37
N THR A 843 30.77 -17.36 51.58
CA THR A 843 29.79 -16.28 51.65
C THR A 843 29.94 -15.38 50.43
N VAL A 844 28.82 -15.11 49.75
CA VAL A 844 28.75 -14.18 48.62
C VAL A 844 28.14 -12.86 49.12
N ASN A 845 28.87 -11.76 48.96
CA ASN A 845 28.45 -10.45 49.46
C ASN A 845 28.19 -9.44 48.31
N PRO A 846 26.95 -9.00 48.10
CA PRO A 846 26.65 -7.85 47.25
C PRO A 846 27.06 -6.54 47.95
N THR A 847 27.40 -5.50 47.19
CA THR A 847 27.73 -4.17 47.72
C THR A 847 26.50 -3.28 47.88
N GLY A 848 26.41 -2.55 48.99
CA GLY A 848 25.35 -1.55 49.23
C GLY A 848 24.99 -1.38 50.71
N PRO A 849 24.29 -0.29 51.09
CA PRO A 849 23.91 -0.01 52.49
C PRO A 849 22.92 -1.02 53.10
N HIS A 850 22.42 -1.98 52.31
CA HIS A 850 21.49 -3.04 52.69
C HIS A 850 21.92 -4.43 52.15
N SER A 851 23.24 -4.72 52.13
CA SER A 851 23.78 -5.99 51.65
C SER A 851 23.33 -7.19 52.50
N PHE A 852 22.69 -8.20 51.88
CA PHE A 852 22.42 -9.51 52.48
C PHE A 852 23.41 -10.57 51.96
N SER A 853 23.83 -11.50 52.81
CA SER A 853 24.65 -12.65 52.38
C SER A 853 23.77 -13.69 51.66
N ALA A 854 24.10 -14.02 50.41
CA ALA A 854 23.30 -14.96 49.60
C ALA A 854 23.37 -16.43 50.09
N PHE A 855 24.39 -16.78 50.87
CA PHE A 855 24.56 -18.10 51.47
C PHE A 855 24.90 -17.97 52.96
N THR A 856 24.08 -18.58 53.81
CA THR A 856 24.37 -18.71 55.25
C THR A 856 24.57 -20.19 55.57
N GLY A 857 25.82 -20.57 55.85
CA GLY A 857 26.17 -21.94 56.24
C GLY A 857 26.38 -22.87 55.04
N SER A 858 27.62 -22.88 54.53
CA SER A 858 28.09 -23.96 53.65
C SER A 858 29.03 -24.83 54.47
N TYR A 859 28.83 -26.15 54.50
CA TYR A 859 29.74 -27.08 55.16
C TYR A 859 30.08 -28.24 54.23
N LEU A 860 31.33 -28.69 54.28
CA LEU A 860 31.80 -29.84 53.54
C LEU A 860 31.57 -31.09 54.40
N ASN A 861 30.84 -32.07 53.89
CA ASN A 861 30.66 -33.33 54.59
C ASN A 861 31.90 -34.22 54.35
N PRO A 862 32.71 -34.51 55.40
CA PRO A 862 33.95 -35.28 55.25
C PRO A 862 33.71 -36.74 54.82
N ASP A 863 32.54 -37.30 55.14
CA ASP A 863 32.25 -38.72 54.93
C ASP A 863 31.94 -39.07 53.47
N ASN A 864 31.69 -38.09 52.60
CA ASN A 864 31.22 -38.34 51.23
C ASN A 864 31.74 -37.37 50.15
N ASN A 865 32.74 -36.53 50.44
CA ASN A 865 33.29 -35.55 49.49
C ASN A 865 32.23 -34.61 48.88
N ARG A 866 31.14 -34.32 49.62
CA ARG A 866 30.08 -33.40 49.16
C ARG A 866 30.23 -32.02 49.78
N LEU A 867 30.36 -31.00 48.94
CA LEU A 867 30.17 -29.61 49.34
C LEU A 867 28.68 -29.32 49.40
N VAL A 868 28.20 -28.98 50.60
CA VAL A 868 26.80 -28.62 50.84
C VAL A 868 26.70 -27.11 50.95
N MET A 869 26.05 -26.48 49.96
CA MET A 869 25.70 -25.07 50.02
C MET A 869 24.23 -24.94 50.43
N ARG A 870 23.96 -24.45 51.65
CA ARG A 870 22.59 -24.09 52.05
C ARG A 870 22.31 -22.66 51.62
N GLY A 871 21.31 -22.49 50.75
CA GLY A 871 20.83 -21.16 50.38
C GLY A 871 20.04 -20.54 51.53
N GLY A 872 20.37 -19.29 51.89
CA GLY A 872 19.35 -18.39 52.42
C GLY A 872 18.35 -18.06 51.30
N MET A 873 17.19 -17.48 51.64
CA MET A 873 16.13 -17.11 50.67
C MET A 873 16.75 -16.51 49.41
N MET A 874 16.65 -17.24 48.29
CA MET A 874 17.36 -16.92 47.05
C MET A 874 16.82 -15.64 46.43
N GLU A 875 17.71 -14.78 45.92
CA GLU A 875 17.36 -13.83 44.86
C GLU A 875 17.16 -14.62 43.56
N SER A 876 16.05 -14.37 42.86
CA SER A 876 15.78 -14.94 41.53
C SER A 876 16.85 -14.52 40.53
N GLY A 877 17.49 -15.50 39.86
CA GLY A 877 18.45 -15.24 38.77
C GLY A 877 19.88 -15.78 38.95
N MET A 878 20.18 -16.70 39.89
CA MET A 878 21.53 -17.25 40.07
C MET A 878 21.64 -18.73 39.69
N GLU A 879 22.65 -19.14 38.91
CA GLU A 879 23.01 -20.54 38.59
C GLU A 879 24.39 -20.88 39.14
N VAL A 880 24.54 -22.09 39.68
CA VAL A 880 25.82 -22.63 40.14
C VAL A 880 26.17 -23.89 39.34
N LEU A 881 27.33 -23.86 38.68
CA LEU A 881 27.89 -25.00 37.95
C LEU A 881 29.16 -25.50 38.66
N VAL A 882 29.38 -26.81 38.64
CA VAL A 882 30.61 -27.46 39.10
C VAL A 882 31.19 -28.25 37.95
N ASN A 883 32.43 -27.94 37.57
CA ASN A 883 33.10 -28.51 36.39
C ASN A 883 32.25 -28.39 35.12
N GLY A 884 31.47 -27.30 35.03
CA GLY A 884 30.55 -27.05 33.92
C GLY A 884 29.23 -27.82 33.97
N ALA A 885 28.94 -28.59 35.04
CA ALA A 885 27.66 -29.27 35.24
C ALA A 885 26.80 -28.55 36.29
N GLU A 886 25.50 -28.43 36.02
CA GLU A 886 24.53 -27.76 36.89
C GLU A 886 24.25 -28.57 38.17
N ALA A 887 24.27 -27.92 39.34
CA ALA A 887 24.04 -28.58 40.62
C ALA A 887 22.54 -28.84 40.86
N SER A 888 22.16 -30.03 41.37
CA SER A 888 20.74 -30.39 41.57
C SER A 888 20.09 -29.63 42.73
N SER A 889 18.87 -29.11 42.55
CA SER A 889 18.17 -28.27 43.53
C SER A 889 17.04 -28.99 44.30
N ASP A 890 17.12 -28.98 45.63
CA ASP A 890 16.01 -29.22 46.57
C ASP A 890 16.07 -28.15 47.71
N GLY A 891 16.41 -26.90 47.35
CA GLY A 891 16.66 -25.79 48.30
C GLY A 891 18.03 -25.83 49.00
N VAL A 892 18.80 -26.90 48.79
CA VAL A 892 20.20 -27.05 49.20
C VAL A 892 20.95 -27.67 48.01
N TYR A 893 22.02 -27.01 47.54
CA TYR A 893 22.85 -27.58 46.48
C TYR A 893 23.81 -28.59 47.09
N TYR A 894 23.75 -29.83 46.59
CA TYR A 894 24.70 -30.86 46.94
C TYR A 894 25.64 -31.10 45.75
N MET A 895 26.92 -30.83 45.96
CA MET A 895 27.93 -30.94 44.90
C MET A 895 28.93 -32.02 45.25
N GLU A 896 29.17 -32.97 44.34
CA GLU A 896 30.28 -33.92 44.45
C GLU A 896 31.51 -33.33 43.78
N LEU A 897 32.63 -33.22 44.51
CA LEU A 897 33.90 -32.76 43.96
C LEU A 897 34.74 -33.95 43.53
N ASN A 898 35.32 -33.89 42.33
CA ASN A 898 36.31 -34.87 41.89
C ASN A 898 37.55 -34.79 42.77
N GLU A 899 38.27 -35.89 42.98
CA GLU A 899 39.61 -35.92 43.60
C GLU A 899 40.69 -35.32 42.65
N ALA A 900 40.46 -34.08 42.23
CA ALA A 900 41.29 -33.28 41.35
C ALA A 900 40.95 -31.79 41.52
N TRP A 901 41.40 -30.95 40.58
CA TRP A 901 40.91 -29.58 40.47
C TRP A 901 39.45 -29.59 40.01
N ASN A 902 38.64 -28.78 40.68
CA ASN A 902 37.24 -28.55 40.37
C ASN A 902 37.02 -27.05 40.14
N THR A 903 36.23 -26.66 39.14
CA THR A 903 35.85 -25.27 38.92
C THR A 903 34.39 -25.07 39.31
N ILE A 904 34.11 -24.17 40.23
CA ILE A 904 32.77 -23.74 40.61
C ILE A 904 32.50 -22.43 39.87
N THR A 905 31.45 -22.40 39.06
CA THR A 905 31.00 -21.21 38.32
C THR A 905 29.68 -20.73 38.91
N VAL A 906 29.60 -19.46 39.29
CA VAL A 906 28.35 -18.81 39.67
C VAL A 906 27.97 -17.82 38.57
N ARG A 907 26.83 -18.04 37.93
CA ARG A 907 26.25 -17.16 36.92
C ARG A 907 25.09 -16.40 37.50
N LEU A 908 24.98 -15.14 37.09
CA LEU A 908 23.86 -14.28 37.43
C LEU A 908 23.15 -13.86 36.15
N TYR A 909 21.83 -13.93 36.19
CA TYR A 909 20.91 -13.66 35.11
C TYR A 909 20.02 -12.48 35.49
N ASN A 910 19.61 -11.72 34.49
CA ASN A 910 18.60 -10.68 34.65
C ASN A 910 17.23 -11.30 34.39
N GLY A 911 16.44 -11.58 35.44
CA GLY A 911 15.06 -12.06 35.30
C GLY A 911 14.59 -13.01 36.42
N PRO A 912 13.27 -13.23 36.57
CA PRO A 912 12.71 -13.91 37.73
C PRO A 912 12.52 -15.43 37.53
N ASP A 913 12.62 -15.96 36.31
CA ASP A 913 12.22 -17.34 36.00
C ASP A 913 13.40 -18.30 35.79
N TRP A 914 13.54 -19.24 36.74
CA TRP A 914 14.48 -20.35 36.71
C TRP A 914 13.91 -21.51 35.87
N THR A 915 13.84 -21.34 34.54
CA THR A 915 13.63 -22.45 33.61
C THR A 915 14.72 -22.46 32.54
N GLU A 916 15.11 -23.67 32.12
CA GLU A 916 16.19 -23.91 31.15
C GLU A 916 16.00 -23.15 29.81
N ALA A 917 14.78 -22.69 29.53
CA ALA A 917 14.39 -21.97 28.32
C ALA A 917 14.56 -20.43 28.38
N ASN A 918 14.68 -19.81 29.56
CA ASN A 918 14.67 -18.34 29.75
C ASN A 918 16.02 -17.75 30.22
N ARG A 919 17.14 -18.34 29.81
CA ARG A 919 18.49 -17.79 30.07
C ARG A 919 18.74 -16.53 29.20
N HIS A 920 18.12 -15.41 29.52
CA HIS A 920 18.45 -14.13 28.90
C HIS A 920 19.80 -13.64 29.44
N GLY A 921 20.82 -13.67 28.56
CA GLY A 921 22.14 -13.01 28.70
C GLY A 921 22.76 -12.97 30.10
N THR A 922 23.77 -13.80 30.34
CA THR A 922 24.56 -13.80 31.59
C THR A 922 25.00 -12.37 31.95
N ALA A 923 24.44 -11.81 33.02
CA ALA A 923 24.74 -10.47 33.49
C ALA A 923 26.12 -10.40 34.14
N ALA A 924 26.52 -11.47 34.84
CA ALA A 924 27.88 -11.68 35.35
C ALA A 924 28.17 -13.16 35.56
N GLU A 925 29.41 -13.59 35.34
CA GLU A 925 29.90 -14.94 35.62
C GLU A 925 31.12 -14.83 36.53
N TYR A 926 31.15 -15.62 37.60
CA TYR A 926 32.28 -15.72 38.52
C TYR A 926 32.73 -17.17 38.61
N THR A 927 34.04 -17.39 38.59
CA THR A 927 34.62 -18.75 38.69
C THR A 927 35.53 -18.87 39.90
N LEU A 928 35.55 -20.06 40.50
CA LEU A 928 36.34 -20.43 41.66
C LEU A 928 36.94 -21.82 41.43
N ASP A 929 38.27 -21.94 41.40
CA ASP A 929 38.94 -23.24 41.29
C ASP A 929 39.27 -23.81 42.68
N VAL A 930 38.82 -25.04 42.96
CA VAL A 930 38.98 -25.77 44.23
C VAL A 930 39.64 -27.13 43.97
N TYR A 931 40.78 -27.41 44.60
CA TYR A 931 41.41 -28.73 44.53
C TYR A 931 40.92 -29.64 45.67
N ASN A 932 40.51 -30.86 45.33
CA ASN A 932 40.15 -31.90 46.29
C ASN A 932 41.10 -33.10 46.08
N GLY A 933 41.83 -33.53 47.12
CA GLY A 933 42.83 -34.60 46.99
C GLY A 933 43.45 -35.05 48.33
N ASP A 934 44.00 -36.27 48.33
CA ASP A 934 44.17 -37.14 49.51
C ASP A 934 45.51 -37.03 50.28
N GLN A 935 46.19 -35.88 50.27
CA GLN A 935 47.55 -35.79 50.83
C GLN A 935 47.67 -34.85 52.05
N PHE A 936 46.83 -35.02 53.08
CA PHE A 936 47.21 -34.72 54.48
C PHE A 936 46.51 -35.67 55.48
N PRO A 937 47.19 -36.14 56.55
CA PRO A 937 46.54 -36.88 57.62
C PRO A 937 45.82 -35.92 58.57
N GLU A 938 44.54 -36.23 58.81
CA GLU A 938 43.48 -35.46 59.50
C GLU A 938 42.71 -34.49 58.58
N ASP A 939 41.65 -35.05 57.97
CA ASP A 939 40.45 -34.39 57.41
C ASP A 939 40.56 -32.89 57.11
N THR A 940 41.41 -32.51 56.15
CA THR A 940 41.49 -31.13 55.70
C THR A 940 41.70 -31.03 54.19
N MET A 941 40.72 -30.42 53.50
CA MET A 941 40.91 -29.87 52.16
C MET A 941 41.60 -28.49 52.26
N GLY A 942 42.50 -28.18 51.32
CA GLY A 942 43.15 -26.88 51.22
C GLY A 942 42.63 -26.06 50.04
N LEU A 943 42.26 -24.79 50.29
CA LEU A 943 41.97 -23.81 49.24
C LEU A 943 43.29 -23.19 48.76
N GLU A 944 43.79 -23.58 47.59
CA GLU A 944 45.12 -23.15 47.10
C GLU A 944 45.14 -21.79 46.38
N SER A 945 44.05 -21.33 45.73
CA SER A 945 44.00 -19.99 45.14
C SER A 945 42.57 -19.50 44.86
N LEU A 946 42.31 -18.20 45.06
CA LEU A 946 41.11 -17.50 44.62
C LEU A 946 41.48 -16.59 43.43
N ASN A 947 41.00 -16.88 42.22
CA ASN A 947 41.17 -16.03 41.05
C ASN A 947 39.82 -15.79 40.40
N GLY A 948 39.49 -14.53 40.09
CA GLY A 948 38.23 -14.15 39.46
C GLY A 948 38.46 -13.20 38.30
N THR A 949 37.69 -13.39 37.23
CA THR A 949 37.59 -12.50 36.08
C THR A 949 36.16 -12.01 35.99
N ASP A 950 35.96 -10.69 35.81
CA ASP A 950 34.64 -10.15 35.55
C ASP A 950 34.21 -10.38 34.09
N SER A 951 32.98 -9.98 33.75
CA SER A 951 32.38 -10.19 32.42
C SER A 951 33.10 -9.45 31.27
N TYR A 952 34.12 -8.64 31.55
CA TYR A 952 34.98 -7.99 30.54
C TYR A 952 36.33 -8.70 30.34
N GLY A 953 36.58 -9.79 31.07
CA GLY A 953 37.82 -10.57 30.97
C GLY A 953 39.01 -9.97 31.71
N GLU A 954 38.80 -8.94 32.54
CA GLU A 954 39.85 -8.32 33.33
C GLU A 954 40.04 -9.08 34.66
N PRO A 955 41.28 -9.47 35.03
CA PRO A 955 41.56 -10.08 36.33
C PRO A 955 41.37 -9.05 37.45
N ARG A 956 40.61 -9.38 38.49
CA ARG A 956 40.65 -8.60 39.74
C ARG A 956 41.43 -9.36 40.82
N GLU A 957 42.42 -8.69 41.40
CA GLU A 957 43.02 -9.14 42.67
C GLU A 957 42.06 -8.80 43.81
N PHE A 958 41.58 -9.81 44.53
CA PHE A 958 40.73 -9.62 45.70
C PHE A 958 41.55 -9.09 46.89
N GLY A 959 40.93 -8.17 47.66
CA GLY A 959 41.58 -7.26 48.60
C GLY A 959 42.39 -7.87 49.76
N LYS A 960 43.33 -7.04 50.23
CA LYS A 960 44.45 -7.28 51.15
C LYS A 960 44.12 -7.26 52.67
N ASP A 961 42.85 -7.29 53.08
CA ASP A 961 42.48 -6.86 54.45
C ASP A 961 41.81 -7.95 55.35
N GLY A 962 41.99 -9.24 55.04
CA GLY A 962 41.68 -10.38 55.93
C GLY A 962 42.96 -11.01 56.52
N PRO A 963 42.90 -11.70 57.69
CA PRO A 963 44.09 -12.17 58.39
C PRO A 963 44.94 -13.06 57.48
N GLU A 964 46.23 -12.76 57.42
CA GLU A 964 47.26 -13.50 56.68
C GLU A 964 47.13 -15.01 56.88
N TRP A 965 46.48 -15.68 55.93
CA TRP A 965 46.62 -17.12 55.71
C TRP A 965 46.92 -17.30 54.24
N PHE A 966 48.21 -17.16 53.90
CA PHE A 966 48.74 -17.76 52.69
C PHE A 966 48.56 -19.27 52.84
N GLY A 967 47.52 -19.82 52.21
CA GLY A 967 47.45 -21.25 51.88
C GLY A 967 48.74 -21.61 51.16
N TRP A 968 49.43 -22.60 51.70
CA TRP A 968 50.81 -22.92 51.36
C TRP A 968 50.95 -23.21 49.86
N LEU A 969 51.92 -22.55 49.19
CA LEU A 969 52.48 -23.10 47.95
C LEU A 969 52.87 -24.56 48.26
N PRO A 970 52.42 -25.57 47.50
CA PRO A 970 52.95 -26.91 47.68
C PRO A 970 54.46 -26.82 47.52
N SER A 971 55.21 -27.27 48.53
CA SER A 971 56.67 -27.24 48.55
C SER A 971 57.20 -28.06 47.38
N GLY A 972 57.36 -27.44 46.21
CA GLY A 972 57.64 -28.20 45.01
C GLY A 972 57.40 -27.54 43.66
N ALA A 973 57.03 -26.25 43.53
CA ALA A 973 56.97 -25.56 42.23
C ALA A 973 57.22 -24.06 42.31
N GLU A 974 57.81 -23.48 41.27
CA GLU A 974 58.12 -22.05 41.15
C GLU A 974 57.78 -21.53 39.74
N PHE A 975 57.38 -20.27 39.62
CA PHE A 975 57.19 -19.62 38.31
C PHE A 975 58.53 -19.12 37.82
N VAL A 976 58.99 -19.57 36.66
CA VAL A 976 60.30 -19.21 36.10
C VAL A 976 60.11 -18.44 34.81
N ASP A 977 60.83 -17.32 34.66
CA ASP A 977 60.97 -16.67 33.35
C ASP A 977 61.96 -17.49 32.52
N LEU A 978 61.46 -18.07 31.44
CA LEU A 978 62.24 -18.94 30.57
C LEU A 978 62.90 -18.18 29.41
N ALA A 979 62.53 -16.93 29.17
CA ALA A 979 63.09 -16.11 28.09
C ALA A 979 64.62 -15.91 28.19
N PRO A 980 65.23 -15.74 29.38
CA PRO A 980 66.69 -15.59 29.50
C PRO A 980 67.50 -16.86 29.23
N ILE A 981 66.84 -18.03 29.24
CA ILE A 981 67.48 -19.36 29.25
C ILE A 981 67.33 -20.08 27.90
N ALA A 982 66.44 -19.60 27.03
CA ALA A 982 66.30 -20.06 25.65
C ALA A 982 67.54 -19.69 24.81
N ARG A 983 68.12 -20.65 24.09
CA ARG A 983 69.37 -20.47 23.34
C ARG A 983 69.17 -19.95 21.91
N SER A 984 68.00 -20.14 21.34
CA SER A 984 67.57 -19.52 20.07
C SER A 984 66.95 -18.16 20.37
N GLY A 985 67.48 -17.08 19.80
CA GLY A 985 67.00 -15.71 20.04
C GLY A 985 65.60 -15.37 19.47
N GLY A 986 64.66 -16.33 19.53
CA GLY A 986 63.23 -16.18 19.22
C GLY A 986 62.36 -16.03 20.48
N SER A 987 61.06 -15.76 20.30
CA SER A 987 60.12 -15.66 21.43
C SER A 987 59.76 -17.04 21.99
N VAL A 988 59.65 -17.15 23.31
CA VAL A 988 59.19 -18.37 23.98
C VAL A 988 57.67 -18.47 23.85
N GLU A 989 57.22 -19.41 23.03
CA GLU A 989 55.80 -19.65 22.76
C GLU A 989 55.20 -20.61 23.80
N GLY A 990 56.00 -21.51 24.36
CA GLY A 990 55.54 -22.41 25.42
C GLY A 990 56.63 -23.27 26.03
N ALA A 991 56.27 -24.00 27.10
CA ALA A 991 57.16 -24.96 27.74
C ALA A 991 56.40 -26.24 28.09
N LEU A 992 57.04 -27.39 27.94
CA LEU A 992 56.51 -28.70 28.31
C LEU A 992 57.27 -29.21 29.54
N ILE A 993 56.52 -29.66 30.54
CA ILE A 993 57.03 -30.26 31.78
C ILE A 993 56.62 -31.74 31.84
N PRO A 994 57.46 -32.61 32.43
CA PRO A 994 57.13 -34.02 32.56
C PRO A 994 55.99 -34.18 33.58
N ILE A 995 55.08 -35.11 33.31
CA ILE A 995 54.01 -35.46 34.24
C ILE A 995 54.62 -36.42 35.28
N PRO A 996 54.60 -36.10 36.59
CA PRO A 996 55.26 -36.94 37.60
C PRO A 996 54.69 -38.36 37.62
N GLY A 997 55.58 -39.36 37.50
CA GLY A 997 55.22 -40.77 37.53
C GLY A 997 54.80 -41.37 36.19
N THR A 998 54.86 -40.61 35.09
CA THR A 998 54.63 -41.10 33.72
C THR A 998 55.81 -40.73 32.81
N ASP A 999 55.85 -41.32 31.61
CA ASP A 999 56.79 -40.94 30.55
C ASP A 999 56.22 -39.81 29.63
N ASP A 1000 55.07 -39.24 30.01
CA ASP A 1000 54.33 -38.24 29.21
C ASP A 1000 54.63 -36.80 29.66
N TRP A 1001 54.36 -35.86 28.75
CA TRP A 1001 54.64 -34.44 28.91
C TRP A 1001 53.35 -33.61 28.79
N GLN A 1002 53.28 -32.52 29.53
CA GLN A 1002 52.17 -31.57 29.47
C GLN A 1002 52.68 -30.13 29.34
N TRP A 1003 51.84 -29.26 28.80
CA TRP A 1003 52.16 -27.84 28.70
C TRP A 1003 52.18 -27.20 30.10
N ALA A 1004 53.26 -26.51 30.41
CA ALA A 1004 53.39 -25.71 31.60
C ALA A 1004 52.43 -24.52 31.54
N LYS A 1005 51.70 -24.29 32.64
CA LYS A 1005 50.77 -23.17 32.73
C LYS A 1005 51.56 -21.86 32.74
N LYS A 1006 51.21 -20.95 31.82
CA LYS A 1006 51.82 -19.62 31.65
C LYS A 1006 51.00 -18.57 32.41
N THR A 1007 51.68 -17.66 33.09
CA THR A 1007 51.07 -16.49 33.75
C THR A 1007 51.97 -15.28 33.51
N GLY A 1008 51.49 -14.31 32.73
CA GLY A 1008 52.36 -13.28 32.14
C GLY A 1008 53.43 -13.93 31.25
N ASP A 1009 54.70 -13.55 31.41
CA ASP A 1009 55.82 -14.12 30.66
C ASP A 1009 56.53 -15.28 31.39
N ARG A 1010 56.00 -15.75 32.53
CA ARG A 1010 56.59 -16.81 33.36
C ARG A 1010 55.80 -18.10 33.27
N TYR A 1011 56.51 -19.23 33.38
CA TYR A 1011 55.94 -20.57 33.29
C TYR A 1011 56.06 -21.28 34.65
N ARG A 1012 55.00 -21.98 35.07
CA ARG A 1012 55.00 -22.74 36.32
C ARG A 1012 55.77 -24.05 36.17
N ILE A 1013 56.87 -24.21 36.90
CA ILE A 1013 57.74 -25.39 36.80
C ILE A 1013 57.92 -26.03 38.19
N PRO A 1014 57.69 -27.34 38.34
CA PRO A 1014 57.93 -28.03 39.61
C PRO A 1014 59.43 -28.03 39.99
N LEU A 1015 59.77 -27.73 41.25
CA LEU A 1015 61.13 -27.68 41.83
C LEU A 1015 61.87 -29.03 41.80
N ASN A 1016 61.16 -30.15 41.62
CA ASN A 1016 61.75 -31.47 41.38
C ASN A 1016 61.95 -31.78 39.88
N THR A 1017 61.61 -30.85 38.99
CA THR A 1017 61.80 -30.98 37.54
C THR A 1017 63.23 -30.59 37.20
N ASN A 1018 63.96 -31.53 36.61
CA ASN A 1018 65.35 -31.34 36.20
C ASN A 1018 65.50 -31.10 34.68
N GLU A 1019 64.43 -31.26 33.90
CA GLU A 1019 64.43 -31.08 32.45
C GLU A 1019 63.06 -30.55 31.97
N VAL A 1020 63.10 -29.51 31.14
CA VAL A 1020 61.92 -28.86 30.54
C VAL A 1020 62.18 -28.67 29.05
N TYR A 1021 61.18 -28.91 28.21
CA TYR A 1021 61.29 -28.59 26.78
C TYR A 1021 60.72 -27.21 26.51
N ILE A 1022 61.55 -26.29 26.03
CA ILE A 1022 61.13 -24.95 25.67
C ILE A 1022 60.84 -24.93 24.17
N VAL A 1023 59.71 -24.36 23.79
CA VAL A 1023 59.29 -24.17 22.40
C VAL A 1023 59.42 -22.70 22.05
N THR A 1024 60.25 -22.41 21.04
CA THR A 1024 60.53 -21.06 20.55
C THR A 1024 60.15 -20.92 19.08
N GLU A 1025 59.70 -19.74 18.69
CA GLU A 1025 59.47 -19.41 17.28
C GLU A 1025 60.59 -18.51 16.76
N GLN A 1026 61.23 -18.90 15.65
CA GLN A 1026 62.22 -18.08 14.96
C GLN A 1026 62.06 -18.22 13.44
N ASP A 1027 61.95 -17.09 12.74
CA ASP A 1027 61.75 -17.01 11.29
C ASP A 1027 60.57 -17.88 10.78
N GLY A 1028 59.46 -17.88 11.53
CA GLY A 1028 58.22 -18.59 11.19
C GLY A 1028 58.26 -20.10 11.35
N HIS A 1029 59.28 -20.63 12.03
CA HIS A 1029 59.44 -22.07 12.31
C HIS A 1029 59.55 -22.29 13.82
N LEU A 1030 58.86 -23.32 14.31
CA LEU A 1030 58.90 -23.73 15.71
C LEU A 1030 60.08 -24.67 15.96
N TRP A 1031 60.84 -24.34 17.00
CA TRP A 1031 61.98 -25.12 17.47
C TRP A 1031 61.75 -25.51 18.93
N SER A 1032 62.01 -26.77 19.26
CA SER A 1032 61.98 -27.25 20.64
C SER A 1032 63.36 -27.67 21.09
N GLU A 1033 63.80 -27.23 22.27
CA GLU A 1033 65.04 -27.67 22.89
C GLU A 1033 64.80 -28.14 24.33
N SER A 1034 65.54 -29.16 24.76
CA SER A 1034 65.52 -29.58 26.17
C SER A 1034 66.51 -28.76 26.98
N VAL A 1035 66.04 -28.21 28.09
CA VAL A 1035 66.82 -27.38 29.01
C VAL A 1035 66.82 -28.05 30.37
N SER A 1036 68.02 -28.38 30.85
CA SER A 1036 68.18 -28.89 32.20
C SER A 1036 68.15 -27.75 33.21
N ILE A 1037 67.25 -27.84 34.19
CA ILE A 1037 67.08 -26.81 35.22
C ILE A 1037 67.76 -27.27 36.51
N SER A 1038 68.62 -26.41 37.06
CA SER A 1038 69.23 -26.60 38.38
C SER A 1038 68.82 -25.44 39.27
N TRP A 1039 68.04 -25.74 40.30
CA TRP A 1039 67.41 -24.77 41.21
C TRP A 1039 68.37 -24.09 42.20
N GLY A 1040 69.70 -24.22 41.99
CA GLY A 1040 70.75 -23.73 42.89
C GLY A 1040 71.32 -22.34 42.57
N SER A 1041 70.84 -21.64 41.53
CA SER A 1041 71.31 -20.28 41.18
C SER A 1041 70.32 -19.45 40.36
N LEU A 1042 69.02 -19.56 40.64
CA LEU A 1042 67.97 -18.65 40.14
C LEU A 1042 67.61 -17.62 41.21
#